data_AF-A0A519KD45-F1
#
_entry.id   AF-A0A519KD45-F1
#
_cell.length_a   1.000
_cell.length_b   1.000
_cell.length_c   1.000
_cell.angle_alpha   90.00
_cell.angle_beta   90.00
_cell.angle_gamma   90.00
#
_symmetry.space_group_name_H-M   'P 1'
#
loop_
_entity.id
_entity.type
_entity.pdbx_description
1 polymer ?
#
loop_
_entity_poly.entity_id
_entity_poly.type
_entity_poly.pdbx_seq_one_letter_code
_entity_poly.pdbx_strand_id
1 'polypeptide(L)'
;MKRHYFSGLEGSWFSRFSAYGLLTLLLCCQSVFSQLTIPAGNTLTYLDARPLSVDYTYERTASIYTAAEMGIAAGSTITGIRYYLESTTFTQNTPIKVYLSNVSGTSYFSMIYSNVVPSGSPQYSGTLPAAMFNAGRWIHIPLSTPFTYTGNNIQVLVETNAGSSGATESSTSKQFRWSPGGTNCTQNWNTWQSTFNNNSYGIPEGRKPNIQLWYSTSGEAGNVSFDNTIFTASENTTASIIVNRNGGSTGAVSVNYATSNGTATAGVDYTAASGTLTWADGDMTPKTISIPINADFVLDNAETVNLTLSDPAGTTIANGATATVKITDVLPPMSGTYTVGTGGDFPSLSNAGGIFQEINTRIAGVSGPLTINIISDLTGETGNIELNEIAGGYPVLIQPFGAARTISGALSTTSNMGLLRFNGTDNVTINGSLTGASAASCQIGGDASIRQLTIVNNSIGTTAGILFQSATSGAYNNTVKNVNVVGYSPASGYGIMYRVFPHSGSVPSLVNNQNSRVENCSVKKAMSGIYSAGSTTSNPSTGLIITQNDISATGTDRVSKNAVFIANETNPQVTFNKVNILNNISDISETVGLAIGASQAYSQSVTSGGISGAIVANNWIMGVVSTVDLGGSTAGIAISGTAFGTPNIVRNNMISNVSGLSQYTYHVAGIWVVGAVASETKLYNNTISLYGDRGPRTNQSCSYGIGISGLDPSVEMKNNIISTTQIATGGGTVKTYAVGTLSTTFANLVSNNNVFYSAGVQDGGFRSGGLSNNTGTNYATLADWTAATTRDANSIEVQPVFAAPTDLHLIPASNTAISSLGVPLADVTTDFDCQPRYTVNLTPGADEINGTAFSIFTAAGTNGTISPSGTMAVVANADQTFTVAPNCGYAVADVFVDGVSQGAITTYTFTNVTANHTISVIFTASVPTITASGATTFCQGGSVTLTSSSATGNVWSTGATTQSITVTEAGAYTVSVNNGSCITAASAPIVVSISAGPATPTISASGATTFCQGGTVTLTSSAATGNVWSTGATTQSITVSASGSYSVSVNNGSCSSALSAPTTVTVNALPATPTISASGATTFCQGGSVTLTSSSATGNLWSNGATTQSITVSASAAYSVSVNNGSCSSALSAPTTVTVNALPATPTISASGATTFCQGGSVTLTSSAATGNVWSTGATTQSITVSASGSYSVSVDNGTCSSATSAATTVTVNALPAT
;
A
#
# COMPACT_ATOMS: atom_id res chain seq x y z
N MET A 1 -39.90 33.78 -16.38
CA MET A 1 -41.14 34.46 -15.98
C MET A 1 -42.22 34.35 -17.07
N LYS A 2 -43.09 33.34 -16.97
CA LYS A 2 -44.56 33.56 -17.06
C LYS A 2 -44.89 34.41 -15.80
N ARG A 3 -45.80 35.38 -15.75
CA ARG A 3 -47.12 35.44 -16.38
C ARG A 3 -47.87 36.73 -15.96
N HIS A 4 -47.26 37.90 -15.98
CA HIS A 4 -47.82 39.02 -15.20
C HIS A 4 -47.64 40.37 -15.87
N TYR A 5 -48.78 41.08 -15.92
CA TYR A 5 -49.02 42.53 -16.02
C TYR A 5 -48.26 43.38 -17.05
N PHE A 6 -49.07 44.00 -17.95
CA PHE A 6 -49.04 45.38 -18.49
C PHE A 6 -47.74 45.91 -19.15
N SER A 7 -47.74 46.70 -20.21
CA SER A 7 -48.71 47.26 -21.17
C SER A 7 -47.86 48.14 -22.11
N GLY A 8 -48.25 48.31 -23.37
CA GLY A 8 -47.74 49.40 -24.18
C GLY A 8 -47.65 49.04 -25.66
N LEU A 9 -48.72 49.34 -26.40
CA LEU A 9 -48.71 49.41 -27.86
C LEU A 9 -48.12 50.76 -28.26
N GLU A 10 -47.14 50.75 -29.17
CA GLU A 10 -46.92 51.66 -30.31
C GLU A 10 -45.47 51.57 -30.85
N GLY A 11 -45.30 51.63 -32.20
CA GLY A 11 -44.08 52.17 -32.84
C GLY A 11 -43.23 51.26 -33.77
N SER A 12 -43.28 51.56 -35.08
CA SER A 12 -42.19 51.54 -36.13
C SER A 12 -41.21 50.34 -36.25
N TRP A 13 -41.13 49.56 -37.34
CA TRP A 13 -40.57 49.82 -38.70
C TRP A 13 -39.15 50.45 -38.79
N PHE A 14 -38.28 49.79 -39.59
CA PHE A 14 -36.98 50.21 -40.17
C PHE A 14 -35.81 50.45 -39.17
N SER A 15 -34.56 50.05 -39.39
CA SER A 15 -33.70 50.16 -40.59
C SER A 15 -32.37 49.38 -40.38
N ARG A 16 -31.87 48.62 -41.37
CA ARG A 16 -30.81 48.96 -42.38
C ARG A 16 -29.37 48.77 -41.88
N PHE A 17 -28.65 47.76 -42.36
CA PHE A 17 -27.85 47.68 -43.62
C PHE A 17 -26.44 48.28 -43.50
N SER A 18 -25.44 47.45 -43.80
CA SER A 18 -24.48 47.71 -44.87
C SER A 18 -24.25 46.35 -45.56
N ALA A 19 -24.60 46.09 -46.82
CA ALA A 19 -24.43 46.79 -48.10
C ALA A 19 -23.01 46.67 -48.65
N TYR A 20 -22.94 46.14 -49.88
CA TYR A 20 -21.80 46.04 -50.80
C TYR A 20 -20.75 44.97 -50.47
N GLY A 21 -20.31 44.11 -51.39
CA GLY A 21 -20.56 43.91 -52.82
C GLY A 21 -19.64 42.76 -53.24
N LEU A 22 -20.15 41.66 -53.80
CA LEU A 22 -20.26 41.40 -55.23
C LEU A 22 -18.91 41.37 -55.98
N LEU A 23 -18.81 40.36 -56.85
CA LEU A 23 -17.72 39.97 -57.78
C LEU A 23 -16.60 39.15 -57.12
N THR A 24 -16.40 37.87 -57.45
CA THR A 24 -16.45 37.29 -58.80
C THR A 24 -16.91 35.83 -58.81
N LEU A 25 -17.86 35.60 -59.72
CA LEU A 25 -18.10 34.36 -60.41
C LEU A 25 -16.84 33.90 -61.16
N LEU A 26 -16.74 32.59 -61.44
CA LEU A 26 -15.78 31.88 -62.29
C LEU A 26 -14.41 31.51 -61.69
N LEU A 27 -14.26 30.21 -61.40
CA LEU A 27 -13.38 29.36 -62.22
C LEU A 27 -14.01 27.96 -62.32
N CYS A 28 -14.52 27.66 -63.51
CA CYS A 28 -14.80 26.31 -63.96
C CYS A 28 -13.51 25.49 -64.05
N CYS A 29 -13.57 24.24 -63.60
CA CYS A 29 -13.00 23.05 -64.26
C CYS A 29 -13.49 21.85 -63.44
N GLN A 30 -14.47 21.09 -63.92
CA GLN A 30 -14.23 19.91 -64.78
C GLN A 30 -13.06 19.06 -64.30
N SER A 31 -13.38 17.98 -63.59
CA SER A 31 -12.75 16.69 -63.83
C SER A 31 -13.73 15.61 -63.37
N VAL A 32 -14.15 14.81 -64.34
CA VAL A 32 -15.06 13.68 -64.21
C VAL A 32 -14.41 12.65 -63.28
N PHE A 33 -15.13 12.25 -62.23
CA PHE A 33 -14.70 11.20 -61.33
C PHE A 33 -15.26 9.86 -61.78
N SER A 34 -14.38 8.96 -62.22
CA SER A 34 -14.69 7.56 -62.47
C SER A 34 -14.54 6.75 -61.18
N GLN A 35 -15.50 6.98 -60.29
CA GLN A 35 -16.13 5.96 -59.46
C GLN A 35 -17.62 6.14 -59.70
N LEU A 36 -18.40 5.06 -59.68
CA LEU A 36 -19.79 5.15 -60.04
C LEU A 36 -20.58 6.08 -59.12
N THR A 37 -20.83 7.30 -59.61
CA THR A 37 -21.79 8.25 -59.07
C THR A 37 -22.90 8.39 -60.09
N ILE A 38 -24.15 8.19 -59.69
CA ILE A 38 -25.31 8.33 -60.59
C ILE A 38 -25.26 9.73 -61.27
N PRO A 39 -25.36 9.83 -62.60
CA PRO A 39 -25.25 11.11 -63.33
C PRO A 39 -26.33 12.12 -62.93
N ALA A 40 -25.94 13.38 -62.68
CA ALA A 40 -26.86 14.45 -62.26
C ALA A 40 -27.75 15.04 -63.38
N GLY A 41 -27.93 14.34 -64.50
CA GLY A 41 -28.33 14.98 -65.77
C GLY A 41 -29.34 14.24 -66.64
N ASN A 42 -30.27 13.46 -66.08
CA ASN A 42 -31.41 12.94 -66.85
C ASN A 42 -32.72 13.53 -66.34
N THR A 43 -33.35 14.35 -67.17
CA THR A 43 -34.75 14.76 -67.04
C THR A 43 -35.65 13.55 -67.28
N LEU A 44 -36.28 13.02 -66.23
CA LEU A 44 -37.36 12.06 -66.35
C LEU A 44 -38.63 12.61 -65.71
N THR A 45 -39.63 12.76 -66.56
CA THR A 45 -41.06 12.89 -66.25
C THR A 45 -41.52 11.78 -65.31
N TYR A 46 -42.29 12.16 -64.29
CA TYR A 46 -42.95 11.31 -63.31
C TYR A 46 -43.55 10.01 -63.89
N LEU A 47 -43.10 8.86 -63.40
CA LEU A 47 -43.96 7.82 -62.82
C LEU A 47 -43.10 6.81 -62.02
N ASP A 48 -43.65 6.38 -60.89
CA ASP A 48 -43.20 5.35 -59.95
C ASP A 48 -42.15 5.68 -58.87
N ALA A 49 -42.74 5.79 -57.68
CA ALA A 49 -42.16 5.88 -56.36
C ALA A 49 -41.02 4.89 -56.10
N ARG A 50 -39.94 5.40 -55.51
CA ARG A 50 -39.03 4.58 -54.70
C ARG A 50 -38.66 5.29 -53.40
N PRO A 51 -39.44 5.03 -52.35
CA PRO A 51 -38.83 4.77 -51.05
C PRO A 51 -39.49 3.56 -50.38
N LEU A 52 -38.71 2.73 -49.67
CA LEU A 52 -39.29 1.92 -48.59
C LEU A 52 -38.34 1.87 -47.39
N SER A 53 -38.86 2.33 -46.26
CA SER A 53 -38.38 2.13 -44.90
C SER A 53 -39.19 1.02 -44.21
N VAL A 54 -38.52 0.35 -43.27
CA VAL A 54 -38.94 -0.44 -42.09
C VAL A 54 -40.40 -0.88 -41.94
N ASP A 55 -40.60 -2.20 -41.74
CA ASP A 55 -41.64 -2.70 -40.81
C ASP A 55 -41.19 -3.95 -40.00
N TYR A 56 -41.30 -3.78 -38.68
CA TYR A 56 -41.35 -4.62 -37.47
C TYR A 56 -40.65 -5.97 -37.21
N THR A 57 -39.85 -6.59 -38.09
CA THR A 57 -39.00 -7.73 -37.61
C THR A 57 -37.65 -7.94 -38.30
N TYR A 58 -37.40 -7.33 -39.47
CA TYR A 58 -36.11 -7.43 -40.18
C TYR A 58 -35.82 -6.12 -40.94
N GLU A 59 -34.64 -5.54 -40.76
CA GLU A 59 -34.22 -4.35 -41.52
C GLU A 59 -33.45 -4.76 -42.78
N ARG A 60 -33.98 -4.40 -43.95
CA ARG A 60 -33.38 -4.61 -45.27
C ARG A 60 -33.36 -3.29 -46.05
N THR A 61 -32.21 -2.94 -46.63
CA THR A 61 -32.11 -1.84 -47.60
C THR A 61 -31.84 -2.41 -48.98
N ALA A 62 -32.63 -2.04 -49.97
CA ALA A 62 -32.43 -2.45 -51.36
C ALA A 62 -32.22 -1.24 -52.27
N SER A 63 -31.33 -1.34 -53.26
CA SER A 63 -31.19 -0.40 -54.39
C SER A 63 -31.09 -1.16 -55.72
N ILE A 64 -31.67 -0.63 -56.82
CA ILE A 64 -31.45 -1.13 -58.18
C ILE A 64 -30.78 -0.02 -58.98
N TYR A 65 -29.62 -0.30 -59.54
CA TYR A 65 -28.85 0.55 -60.44
C TYR A 65 -29.02 0.04 -61.87
N THR A 66 -29.42 0.90 -62.78
CA THR A 66 -29.51 0.54 -64.20
C THR A 66 -28.12 0.32 -64.81
N ALA A 67 -28.03 -0.44 -65.89
CA ALA A 67 -26.77 -0.70 -66.58
C ALA A 67 -26.05 0.60 -67.00
N ALA A 68 -26.83 1.61 -67.42
CA ALA A 68 -26.33 2.94 -67.74
C ALA A 68 -25.88 3.72 -66.50
N GLU A 69 -26.63 3.64 -65.40
CA GLU A 69 -26.22 4.20 -64.11
C GLU A 69 -25.05 3.47 -63.49
N MET A 70 -24.74 2.24 -63.93
CA MET A 70 -23.65 1.40 -63.45
C MET A 70 -22.30 1.72 -64.11
N GLY A 71 -22.28 2.23 -65.35
CA GLY A 71 -21.07 2.80 -65.97
C GLY A 71 -19.80 1.93 -65.94
N ILE A 72 -19.92 0.64 -65.63
CA ILE A 72 -18.84 -0.32 -65.42
C ILE A 72 -18.82 -1.29 -66.60
N ALA A 73 -17.64 -1.70 -67.05
CA ALA A 73 -17.51 -2.66 -68.15
C ALA A 73 -18.08 -4.02 -67.77
N ALA A 74 -18.83 -4.65 -68.69
CA ALA A 74 -19.27 -6.03 -68.52
C ALA A 74 -18.06 -6.96 -68.34
N GLY A 75 -18.12 -7.86 -67.36
CA GLY A 75 -16.99 -8.69 -66.92
C GLY A 75 -16.20 -8.13 -65.74
N SER A 76 -16.49 -6.91 -65.28
CA SER A 76 -15.88 -6.38 -64.05
C SER A 76 -16.32 -7.18 -62.82
N THR A 77 -15.41 -7.38 -61.88
CA THR A 77 -15.68 -8.12 -60.65
C THR A 77 -15.97 -7.11 -59.53
N ILE A 78 -17.18 -7.12 -59.00
CA ILE A 78 -17.55 -6.35 -57.81
C ILE A 78 -17.01 -7.10 -56.59
N THR A 79 -16.17 -6.43 -55.80
CA THR A 79 -15.41 -7.01 -54.70
C THR A 79 -15.88 -6.51 -53.34
N GLY A 80 -16.73 -5.49 -53.28
CA GLY A 80 -17.19 -4.87 -52.04
C GLY A 80 -18.32 -3.89 -52.26
N ILE A 81 -19.00 -3.50 -51.18
CA ILE A 81 -19.93 -2.36 -51.16
C ILE A 81 -19.55 -1.37 -50.05
N ARG A 82 -19.85 -0.08 -50.25
CA ARG A 82 -19.98 0.89 -49.15
C ARG A 82 -21.44 1.07 -48.81
N TYR A 83 -21.70 1.21 -47.53
CA TYR A 83 -23.02 1.52 -47.02
C TYR A 83 -22.94 2.73 -46.07
N TYR A 84 -23.64 3.83 -46.37
CA TYR A 84 -23.60 5.06 -45.55
C TYR A 84 -24.58 4.97 -44.38
N LEU A 85 -24.09 5.27 -43.17
CA LEU A 85 -24.88 5.26 -41.95
C LEU A 85 -25.28 6.69 -41.56
N GLU A 86 -26.57 7.01 -41.56
CA GLU A 86 -27.07 8.37 -41.25
C GLU A 86 -27.31 8.62 -39.75
N SER A 87 -27.55 7.59 -38.90
CA SER A 87 -27.88 7.79 -37.48
C SER A 87 -27.50 6.62 -36.55
N THR A 88 -27.10 7.00 -35.32
CA THR A 88 -26.67 6.22 -34.13
C THR A 88 -25.46 5.29 -34.23
N THR A 89 -24.69 5.25 -33.13
CA THR A 89 -23.62 4.30 -32.85
C THR A 89 -24.18 2.97 -32.37
N PHE A 90 -23.74 1.87 -32.96
CA PHE A 90 -24.12 0.53 -32.50
C PHE A 90 -23.30 0.18 -31.26
N THR A 91 -23.94 -0.33 -30.20
CA THR A 91 -23.26 -0.75 -28.96
C THR A 91 -22.82 -2.22 -29.00
N GLN A 92 -23.15 -2.95 -30.05
CA GLN A 92 -22.83 -4.37 -30.22
C GLN A 92 -22.43 -4.71 -31.65
N ASN A 93 -21.67 -5.79 -31.81
CA ASN A 93 -21.28 -6.32 -33.12
C ASN A 93 -22.53 -6.79 -33.88
N THR A 94 -22.69 -6.36 -35.12
CA THR A 94 -23.94 -6.52 -35.87
C THR A 94 -23.77 -7.49 -37.05
N PRO A 95 -24.57 -8.58 -37.12
CA PRO A 95 -24.57 -9.50 -38.26
C PRO A 95 -25.12 -8.80 -39.51
N ILE A 96 -24.36 -8.84 -40.61
CA ILE A 96 -24.73 -8.24 -41.89
C ILE A 96 -24.62 -9.27 -43.01
N LYS A 97 -25.60 -9.21 -43.93
CA LYS A 97 -25.56 -9.90 -45.22
C LYS A 97 -25.72 -8.92 -46.37
N VAL A 98 -24.99 -9.16 -47.46
CA VAL A 98 -25.09 -8.39 -48.70
C VAL A 98 -25.39 -9.34 -49.84
N TYR A 99 -26.38 -9.01 -50.66
CA TYR A 99 -26.77 -9.75 -51.85
C TYR A 99 -26.66 -8.85 -53.07
N LEU A 100 -26.04 -9.37 -54.14
CA LEU A 100 -26.03 -8.72 -55.44
C LEU A 100 -26.64 -9.67 -56.47
N SER A 101 -27.41 -9.13 -57.39
CA SER A 101 -27.98 -9.88 -58.52
C SER A 101 -28.06 -9.02 -59.77
N ASN A 102 -27.80 -9.64 -60.93
CA ASN A 102 -28.02 -9.01 -62.22
C ASN A 102 -29.51 -9.13 -62.55
N VAL A 103 -30.16 -8.02 -62.87
CA VAL A 103 -31.60 -7.94 -63.15
C VAL A 103 -31.85 -7.21 -64.48
N SER A 104 -32.94 -7.56 -65.15
CA SER A 104 -33.32 -6.94 -66.43
C SER A 104 -34.37 -5.82 -66.27
N GLY A 105 -35.08 -5.77 -65.14
CA GLY A 105 -36.13 -4.78 -64.87
C GLY A 105 -35.61 -3.50 -64.21
N THR A 106 -36.40 -2.43 -64.32
CA THR A 106 -36.21 -1.13 -63.65
C THR A 106 -37.23 -0.90 -62.53
N SER A 107 -38.06 -1.88 -62.18
CA SER A 107 -39.05 -1.82 -61.10
C SER A 107 -38.79 -2.92 -60.08
N TYR A 108 -39.04 -2.61 -58.81
CA TYR A 108 -38.94 -3.57 -57.73
C TYR A 108 -40.08 -4.60 -57.82
N PHE A 109 -39.78 -5.88 -57.72
CA PHE A 109 -40.76 -6.83 -57.21
C PHE A 109 -40.90 -6.58 -55.71
N SER A 110 -41.99 -5.94 -55.30
CA SER A 110 -42.45 -5.90 -53.91
C SER A 110 -42.76 -7.33 -53.45
N MET A 111 -41.81 -7.99 -52.79
CA MET A 111 -42.08 -9.15 -51.93
C MET A 111 -42.31 -8.65 -50.49
N ILE A 112 -43.29 -7.77 -50.30
CA ILE A 112 -43.61 -7.22 -48.97
C ILE A 112 -44.39 -8.24 -48.10
N TYR A 113 -44.76 -9.42 -48.63
CA TYR A 113 -45.58 -10.39 -47.90
C TYR A 113 -45.01 -11.81 -47.77
N SER A 114 -43.76 -12.07 -48.14
CA SER A 114 -43.17 -13.39 -47.90
C SER A 114 -41.75 -13.27 -47.35
N ASN A 115 -41.45 -13.97 -46.26
CA ASN A 115 -40.13 -14.18 -45.65
C ASN A 115 -39.11 -14.89 -46.57
N VAL A 116 -39.25 -14.77 -47.89
CA VAL A 116 -38.43 -15.43 -48.89
C VAL A 116 -37.21 -14.55 -49.15
N VAL A 117 -36.05 -15.02 -48.70
CA VAL A 117 -34.72 -14.52 -49.08
C VAL A 117 -34.60 -14.64 -50.61
N PRO A 118 -33.96 -13.68 -51.34
CA PRO A 118 -33.70 -13.86 -52.76
C PRO A 118 -33.08 -15.23 -53.02
N SER A 119 -33.48 -15.92 -54.10
CA SER A 119 -32.91 -17.21 -54.48
C SER A 119 -31.44 -17.03 -54.91
N GLY A 120 -30.53 -17.00 -53.95
CA GLY A 120 -29.10 -16.82 -54.14
C GLY A 120 -28.36 -16.66 -52.81
N SER A 121 -27.13 -17.20 -52.72
CA SER A 121 -26.27 -17.00 -51.55
C SER A 121 -25.84 -15.53 -51.45
N PRO A 122 -25.78 -14.96 -50.22
CA PRO A 122 -25.26 -13.61 -50.05
C PRO A 122 -23.80 -13.54 -50.51
N GLN A 123 -23.45 -12.43 -51.18
CA GLN A 123 -22.09 -12.13 -51.58
C GLN A 123 -21.21 -11.72 -50.40
N TYR A 124 -21.82 -11.36 -49.27
CA TYR A 124 -21.17 -11.23 -47.97
C TYR A 124 -22.08 -11.76 -46.86
N SER A 125 -21.56 -12.54 -45.93
CA SER A 125 -22.25 -12.91 -44.70
C SER A 125 -21.25 -12.91 -43.54
N GLY A 126 -21.40 -12.00 -42.59
CA GLY A 126 -20.48 -11.87 -41.46
C GLY A 126 -21.01 -10.96 -40.37
N THR A 127 -20.18 -10.65 -39.38
CA THR A 127 -20.51 -9.73 -38.28
C THR A 127 -19.54 -8.56 -38.30
N LEU A 128 -20.07 -7.33 -38.34
CA LEU A 128 -19.24 -6.13 -38.24
C LEU A 128 -19.12 -5.66 -36.78
N PRO A 129 -17.92 -5.24 -36.32
CA PRO A 129 -17.73 -4.71 -34.98
C PRO A 129 -18.55 -3.45 -34.70
N ALA A 130 -19.01 -3.30 -33.45
CA ALA A 130 -19.75 -2.11 -32.96
C ALA A 130 -19.03 -0.78 -33.30
N ALA A 131 -17.70 -0.76 -33.14
CA ALA A 131 -16.84 0.40 -33.39
C ALA A 131 -16.84 0.90 -34.86
N MET A 132 -17.26 0.07 -35.82
CA MET A 132 -17.31 0.48 -37.23
C MET A 132 -18.55 1.32 -37.56
N PHE A 133 -19.56 1.35 -36.70
CA PHE A 133 -20.81 2.06 -36.95
C PHE A 133 -20.79 3.44 -36.28
N ASN A 134 -20.30 4.45 -36.99
CA ASN A 134 -20.39 5.85 -36.59
C ASN A 134 -21.34 6.60 -37.51
N ALA A 135 -22.28 7.36 -36.94
CA ALA A 135 -23.21 8.17 -37.72
C ALA A 135 -22.45 9.17 -38.61
N GLY A 136 -22.92 9.36 -39.84
CA GLY A 136 -22.30 10.22 -40.83
C GLY A 136 -21.08 9.62 -41.56
N ARG A 137 -20.86 8.31 -41.48
CA ARG A 137 -19.72 7.64 -42.15
C ARG A 137 -20.16 6.53 -43.10
N TRP A 138 -19.32 6.27 -44.11
CA TRP A 138 -19.42 5.10 -44.98
C TRP A 138 -18.76 3.89 -44.31
N ILE A 139 -19.45 2.75 -44.36
CA ILE A 139 -18.93 1.47 -43.87
C ILE A 139 -18.53 0.62 -45.08
N HIS A 140 -17.28 0.17 -45.12
CA HIS A 140 -16.79 -0.78 -46.12
C HIS A 140 -17.22 -2.20 -45.75
N ILE A 141 -17.86 -2.90 -46.67
CA ILE A 141 -18.22 -4.31 -46.56
C ILE A 141 -17.60 -5.04 -47.74
N PRO A 142 -16.49 -5.77 -47.55
CA PRO A 142 -15.90 -6.56 -48.63
C PRO A 142 -16.84 -7.73 -48.93
N LEU A 143 -17.00 -8.10 -50.20
CA LEU A 143 -17.77 -9.29 -50.56
C LEU A 143 -16.90 -10.53 -50.31
N SER A 144 -17.41 -11.49 -49.53
CA SER A 144 -16.74 -12.78 -49.31
C SER A 144 -16.73 -13.64 -50.56
N THR A 145 -17.70 -13.44 -51.46
CA THR A 145 -17.67 -13.98 -52.83
C THR A 145 -17.77 -12.81 -53.80
N PRO A 146 -16.73 -12.54 -54.61
CA PRO A 146 -16.79 -11.48 -55.59
C PRO A 146 -17.90 -11.73 -56.63
N PHE A 147 -18.59 -10.67 -57.03
CA PHE A 147 -19.75 -10.74 -57.92
C PHE A 147 -19.38 -10.26 -59.33
N THR A 148 -19.50 -11.11 -60.34
CA THR A 148 -19.22 -10.72 -61.72
C THR A 148 -20.39 -9.95 -62.32
N TYR A 149 -20.13 -8.72 -62.76
CA TYR A 149 -21.11 -7.87 -63.41
C TYR A 149 -21.29 -8.26 -64.88
N THR A 150 -22.53 -8.53 -65.30
CA THR A 150 -22.79 -9.01 -66.67
C THR A 150 -23.19 -7.90 -67.66
N GLY A 151 -23.17 -6.63 -67.23
CA GLY A 151 -23.61 -5.50 -68.07
C GLY A 151 -25.13 -5.22 -68.04
N ASN A 152 -25.90 -5.89 -67.17
CA ASN A 152 -27.34 -5.68 -66.97
C ASN A 152 -27.61 -4.67 -65.84
N ASN A 153 -28.86 -4.43 -65.42
CA ASN A 153 -29.09 -3.66 -64.19
C ASN A 153 -28.60 -4.48 -62.97
N ILE A 154 -28.20 -3.85 -61.88
CA ILE A 154 -27.80 -4.53 -60.64
C ILE A 154 -28.77 -4.21 -59.53
N GLN A 155 -29.26 -5.24 -58.86
CA GLN A 155 -29.90 -5.10 -57.56
C GLN A 155 -28.90 -5.36 -56.44
N VAL A 156 -28.88 -4.48 -55.44
CA VAL A 156 -28.09 -4.58 -54.22
C VAL A 156 -29.03 -4.61 -53.03
N LEU A 157 -28.91 -5.63 -52.18
CA LEU A 157 -29.71 -5.78 -50.96
C LEU A 157 -28.78 -5.98 -49.77
N VAL A 158 -28.97 -5.19 -48.71
CA VAL A 158 -28.23 -5.26 -47.45
C VAL A 158 -29.18 -5.59 -46.32
N GLU A 159 -28.87 -6.63 -45.55
CA GLU A 159 -29.64 -7.07 -44.38
C GLU A 159 -28.79 -6.86 -43.11
N THR A 160 -29.34 -6.19 -42.10
CA THR A 160 -28.62 -5.81 -40.86
C THR A 160 -29.03 -6.64 -39.63
N ASN A 161 -29.70 -7.79 -39.82
CA ASN A 161 -30.11 -8.64 -38.70
C ASN A 161 -30.26 -10.14 -39.04
N ALA A 162 -29.25 -10.74 -39.69
CA ALA A 162 -29.33 -12.13 -40.09
C ALA A 162 -29.00 -13.10 -38.94
N GLY A 163 -29.99 -13.50 -38.13
CA GLY A 163 -29.88 -14.72 -37.30
C GLY A 163 -30.46 -14.72 -35.87
N SER A 164 -31.05 -13.63 -35.36
CA SER A 164 -31.63 -13.65 -34.01
C SER A 164 -33.12 -14.03 -34.04
N SER A 165 -33.43 -15.33 -33.95
CA SER A 165 -34.79 -15.75 -33.59
C SER A 165 -35.05 -15.39 -32.12
N GLY A 166 -35.86 -14.36 -31.86
CA GLY A 166 -36.62 -14.29 -30.60
C GLY A 166 -36.24 -13.24 -29.55
N ALA A 167 -35.63 -12.11 -29.88
CA ALA A 167 -35.55 -10.97 -28.95
C ALA A 167 -36.19 -9.72 -29.56
N THR A 168 -37.28 -9.24 -28.96
CA THR A 168 -37.88 -7.93 -29.18
C THR A 168 -36.92 -6.84 -28.67
N GLU A 169 -35.95 -6.46 -29.49
CA GLU A 169 -35.14 -5.27 -29.26
C GLU A 169 -35.83 -4.03 -29.86
N SER A 170 -35.82 -2.94 -29.09
CA SER A 170 -36.48 -1.66 -29.42
C SER A 170 -36.02 -1.08 -30.76
N SER A 171 -36.98 -0.79 -31.64
CA SER A 171 -36.80 -0.13 -32.96
C SER A 171 -36.25 1.30 -32.90
N THR A 172 -36.05 1.87 -31.70
CA THR A 172 -35.46 3.20 -31.52
C THR A 172 -33.93 3.21 -31.55
N SER A 173 -33.27 2.06 -31.47
CA SER A 173 -31.80 1.98 -31.39
C SER A 173 -31.11 1.61 -32.72
N LYS A 174 -31.84 1.47 -33.82
CA LYS A 174 -31.32 0.96 -35.11
C LYS A 174 -31.91 1.67 -36.34
N GLN A 175 -32.15 2.98 -36.26
CA GLN A 175 -32.81 3.71 -37.36
C GLN A 175 -31.87 4.02 -38.53
N PHE A 176 -31.86 3.15 -39.54
CA PHE A 176 -31.35 3.49 -40.87
C PHE A 176 -32.34 4.43 -41.58
N ARG A 177 -32.15 5.73 -41.35
CA ARG A 177 -32.95 6.93 -41.69
C ARG A 177 -34.00 7.34 -40.64
N TRP A 178 -33.60 8.26 -39.76
CA TRP A 178 -34.48 9.33 -39.30
C TRP A 178 -33.68 10.62 -39.10
N SER A 179 -34.20 11.73 -39.62
CA SER A 179 -33.70 13.09 -39.43
C SER A 179 -34.12 13.62 -38.05
N PRO A 180 -33.19 13.99 -37.14
CA PRO A 180 -33.53 14.70 -35.92
C PRO A 180 -33.39 16.23 -36.11
N GLY A 181 -34.53 16.94 -36.05
CA GLY A 181 -34.69 18.37 -35.71
C GLY A 181 -33.85 19.41 -36.46
N GLY A 182 -34.38 20.14 -37.46
CA GLY A 182 -35.30 21.26 -37.22
C GLY A 182 -36.79 20.97 -37.41
N THR A 183 -37.58 21.53 -36.49
CA THR A 183 -39.01 21.36 -36.27
C THR A 183 -39.91 21.87 -37.38
N ASN A 184 -40.63 20.96 -38.04
CA ASN A 184 -42.08 21.06 -38.24
C ASN A 184 -42.61 19.72 -38.79
N CYS A 185 -43.23 18.91 -37.93
CA CYS A 185 -44.10 17.83 -38.36
C CYS A 185 -45.55 18.31 -38.27
N THR A 186 -46.24 18.39 -39.40
CA THR A 186 -47.57 17.77 -39.51
C THR A 186 -47.78 17.32 -40.95
N GLN A 187 -47.99 16.01 -41.08
CA GLN A 187 -48.18 15.23 -42.30
C GLN A 187 -49.44 15.67 -43.06
N ASN A 188 -49.40 15.67 -44.40
CA ASN A 188 -50.32 14.83 -45.16
C ASN A 188 -49.94 14.65 -46.64
N TRP A 189 -50.14 13.39 -46.99
CA TRP A 189 -50.23 12.67 -48.25
C TRP A 189 -51.24 13.32 -49.20
N ASN A 190 -50.85 13.81 -50.38
CA ASN A 190 -51.84 14.48 -51.21
C ASN A 190 -51.97 13.85 -52.61
N THR A 191 -52.88 12.87 -52.68
CA THR A 191 -53.90 12.80 -53.74
C THR A 191 -55.26 12.51 -53.10
N TRP A 192 -56.09 13.55 -52.93
CA TRP A 192 -57.25 13.60 -53.81
C TRP A 192 -56.92 14.66 -54.86
N GLN A 193 -57.05 14.29 -56.13
CA GLN A 193 -56.47 14.97 -57.29
C GLN A 193 -56.91 16.45 -57.44
N SER A 194 -56.00 17.27 -57.99
CA SER A 194 -56.21 18.59 -58.63
C SER A 194 -56.61 19.73 -57.66
N THR A 195 -56.27 21.01 -57.80
CA THR A 195 -55.79 21.92 -58.86
C THR A 195 -55.12 23.12 -58.15
N PHE A 196 -54.25 23.85 -58.89
CA PHE A 196 -53.75 25.23 -58.68
C PHE A 196 -52.22 25.35 -58.73
N ASN A 197 -51.75 25.64 -59.95
CA ASN A 197 -50.42 26.14 -60.28
C ASN A 197 -50.26 27.60 -59.81
N ASN A 198 -49.08 28.00 -59.31
CA ASN A 198 -48.18 28.96 -59.99
C ASN A 198 -47.00 29.44 -59.12
N ASN A 199 -45.79 29.17 -59.63
CA ASN A 199 -44.56 29.95 -59.69
C ASN A 199 -44.20 30.94 -58.57
N SER A 200 -43.03 30.73 -57.95
CA SER A 200 -41.76 31.44 -58.28
C SER A 200 -40.75 31.26 -57.14
N TYR A 201 -39.51 30.89 -57.48
CA TYR A 201 -38.24 30.90 -56.72
C TYR A 201 -37.52 29.54 -56.82
N GLY A 202 -36.42 29.55 -57.56
CA GLY A 202 -35.73 28.35 -58.04
C GLY A 202 -34.71 27.72 -57.10
N ILE A 203 -34.49 26.43 -57.37
CA ILE A 203 -33.39 25.47 -57.06
C ILE A 203 -33.14 25.02 -55.60
N PRO A 204 -32.62 23.78 -55.36
CA PRO A 204 -32.57 22.56 -56.20
C PRO A 204 -32.99 21.22 -55.52
N GLU A 205 -33.46 20.27 -56.34
CA GLU A 205 -33.63 18.84 -56.03
C GLU A 205 -32.26 18.14 -55.89
N GLY A 206 -32.10 17.28 -54.87
CA GLY A 206 -30.92 16.41 -54.78
C GLY A 206 -30.75 15.69 -53.45
N ARG A 207 -31.27 14.45 -53.32
CA ARG A 207 -30.79 13.49 -52.31
C ARG A 207 -30.46 12.15 -52.97
N LYS A 208 -29.21 11.70 -52.81
CA LYS A 208 -28.54 10.53 -53.44
C LYS A 208 -28.85 9.19 -52.73
N PRO A 209 -28.58 8.01 -53.32
CA PRO A 209 -28.62 6.72 -52.62
C PRO A 209 -27.44 6.47 -51.67
N ASN A 210 -27.63 5.62 -50.66
CA ASN A 210 -26.71 5.34 -49.54
C ASN A 210 -25.81 4.10 -49.73
N ILE A 211 -25.56 3.66 -50.97
CA ILE A 211 -24.72 2.49 -51.30
C ILE A 211 -23.77 2.83 -52.46
N GLN A 212 -22.51 2.41 -52.37
CA GLN A 212 -21.52 2.44 -53.46
C GLN A 212 -20.93 1.06 -53.70
N LEU A 213 -20.46 0.79 -54.92
CA LEU A 213 -19.92 -0.52 -55.31
C LEU A 213 -18.43 -0.41 -55.62
N TRP A 214 -17.64 -1.30 -55.04
CA TRP A 214 -16.25 -1.48 -55.43
C TRP A 214 -16.13 -2.59 -56.43
N TYR A 215 -15.39 -2.30 -57.51
CA TYR A 215 -15.14 -3.25 -58.56
C TYR A 215 -13.67 -3.18 -58.99
N SER A 216 -13.18 -4.31 -59.47
CA SER A 216 -11.92 -4.44 -60.19
C SER A 216 -12.23 -4.69 -61.66
N THR A 217 -11.64 -3.87 -62.51
CA THR A 217 -11.62 -4.09 -63.96
C THR A 217 -10.40 -4.95 -64.28
N SER A 218 -10.59 -6.04 -65.04
CA SER A 218 -9.49 -6.95 -65.38
C SER A 218 -8.40 -6.22 -66.17
N GLY A 219 -7.15 -6.28 -65.71
CA GLY A 219 -5.97 -5.69 -66.38
C GLY A 219 -5.62 -4.25 -66.01
N GLU A 220 -6.37 -3.59 -65.12
CA GLU A 220 -6.12 -2.20 -64.71
C GLU A 220 -5.40 -2.11 -63.36
N ALA A 221 -4.52 -1.11 -63.19
CA ALA A 221 -3.75 -0.92 -61.96
C ALA A 221 -4.53 -0.23 -60.83
N GLY A 222 -5.66 0.40 -61.16
CA GLY A 222 -6.48 1.17 -60.22
C GLY A 222 -5.89 2.54 -59.89
N ASN A 223 -6.75 3.49 -59.51
CA ASN A 223 -6.40 4.85 -59.10
C ASN A 223 -6.46 4.99 -57.57
N VAL A 224 -5.77 5.99 -57.02
CA VAL A 224 -5.79 6.31 -55.59
C VAL A 224 -6.55 7.61 -55.34
N SER A 225 -7.38 7.66 -54.30
CA SER A 225 -8.11 8.87 -53.91
C SER A 225 -8.36 8.93 -52.41
N PHE A 226 -8.59 10.14 -51.89
CA PHE A 226 -9.24 10.28 -50.58
C PHE A 226 -10.65 9.68 -50.60
N ASP A 227 -11.09 9.24 -49.43
CA ASP A 227 -12.45 8.78 -49.18
C ASP A 227 -13.48 9.92 -49.24
N ASN A 228 -13.08 11.10 -48.73
CA ASN A 228 -13.88 12.31 -48.70
C ASN A 228 -12.96 13.52 -48.92
N THR A 229 -13.54 14.66 -49.31
CA THR A 229 -12.78 15.92 -49.45
C THR A 229 -12.78 16.75 -48.17
N ILE A 230 -13.68 16.46 -47.22
CA ILE A 230 -13.75 17.11 -45.90
C ILE A 230 -13.82 16.04 -44.80
N PHE A 231 -12.92 16.15 -43.82
CA PHE A 231 -12.90 15.35 -42.59
C PHE A 231 -13.15 16.25 -41.39
N THR A 232 -13.63 15.70 -40.28
CA THR A 232 -13.79 16.43 -39.02
C THR A 232 -13.08 15.70 -37.90
N ALA A 233 -12.40 16.46 -37.05
CA ALA A 233 -11.78 15.97 -35.82
C ALA A 233 -11.89 17.03 -34.74
N SER A 234 -12.00 16.62 -33.49
CA SER A 234 -11.96 17.54 -32.37
C SER A 234 -10.53 17.71 -31.88
N GLU A 235 -10.22 18.84 -31.26
CA GLU A 235 -8.96 19.01 -30.56
C GLU A 235 -8.72 17.91 -29.53
N ASN A 236 -7.45 17.63 -29.24
CA ASN A 236 -7.01 16.53 -28.37
C ASN A 236 -7.44 15.12 -28.87
N THR A 237 -7.69 14.98 -30.18
CA THR A 237 -7.97 13.69 -30.82
C THR A 237 -7.02 13.44 -32.00
N THR A 238 -7.19 12.33 -32.71
CA THR A 238 -6.45 12.04 -33.95
C THR A 238 -7.42 11.99 -35.12
N ALA A 239 -7.24 12.88 -36.09
CA ALA A 239 -7.97 12.81 -37.36
C ALA A 239 -7.48 11.60 -38.16
N SER A 240 -8.40 10.70 -38.50
CA SER A 240 -8.13 9.49 -39.26
C SER A 240 -8.64 9.65 -40.70
N ILE A 241 -7.72 9.76 -41.65
CA ILE A 241 -8.01 10.05 -43.05
C ILE A 241 -7.83 8.79 -43.88
N ILE A 242 -8.88 8.35 -44.56
CA ILE A 242 -8.88 7.12 -45.35
C ILE A 242 -8.53 7.45 -46.81
N VAL A 243 -7.60 6.65 -47.37
CA VAL A 243 -7.18 6.70 -48.77
C VAL A 243 -7.45 5.34 -49.41
N ASN A 244 -8.11 5.35 -50.56
CA ASN A 244 -8.61 4.15 -51.23
C ASN A 244 -7.92 3.94 -52.57
N ARG A 245 -7.70 2.67 -52.93
CA ARG A 245 -7.35 2.24 -54.28
C ARG A 245 -8.60 1.71 -54.99
N ASN A 246 -8.95 2.28 -56.14
CA ASN A 246 -10.23 2.03 -56.82
C ASN A 246 -10.04 1.61 -58.29
N GLY A 247 -10.95 0.79 -58.83
CA GLY A 247 -11.05 0.49 -60.26
C GLY A 247 -10.11 -0.59 -60.81
N GLY A 248 -9.10 -1.02 -60.04
CA GLY A 248 -8.15 -2.08 -60.41
C GLY A 248 -7.20 -2.45 -59.27
N SER A 249 -6.62 -3.64 -59.33
CA SER A 249 -5.69 -4.18 -58.31
C SER A 249 -4.35 -4.66 -58.91
N THR A 250 -4.15 -4.47 -60.21
CA THR A 250 -2.99 -5.01 -60.94
C THR A 250 -1.73 -4.20 -60.67
N GLY A 251 -0.63 -4.85 -60.33
CA GLY A 251 0.66 -4.22 -60.00
C GLY A 251 0.68 -3.58 -58.60
N ALA A 252 1.90 -3.37 -58.08
CA ALA A 252 2.09 -2.60 -56.85
C ALA A 252 1.97 -1.10 -57.14
N VAL A 253 1.31 -0.35 -56.24
CA VAL A 253 1.11 1.09 -56.40
C VAL A 253 1.43 1.86 -55.12
N SER A 254 1.84 3.11 -55.26
CA SER A 254 2.10 3.99 -54.11
C SER A 254 1.77 5.45 -54.38
N VAL A 255 1.55 6.21 -53.31
CA VAL A 255 1.37 7.67 -53.36
C VAL A 255 1.98 8.29 -52.10
N ASN A 256 2.60 9.46 -52.22
CA ASN A 256 3.03 10.26 -51.09
C ASN A 256 1.85 11.07 -50.53
N TYR A 257 1.90 11.43 -49.25
CA TYR A 257 0.98 12.39 -48.63
C TYR A 257 1.74 13.42 -47.79
N ALA A 258 1.18 14.62 -47.69
CA ALA A 258 1.67 15.66 -46.79
C ALA A 258 0.54 16.59 -46.35
N THR A 259 0.56 17.02 -45.09
CA THR A 259 -0.29 18.09 -44.56
C THR A 259 0.31 19.46 -44.82
N SER A 260 -0.54 20.47 -44.96
CA SER A 260 -0.16 21.89 -44.97
C SER A 260 -1.18 22.73 -44.21
N ASN A 261 -0.76 23.90 -43.74
CA ASN A 261 -1.65 24.80 -42.99
C ASN A 261 -2.84 25.23 -43.86
N GLY A 262 -4.02 25.26 -43.26
CA GLY A 262 -5.19 25.98 -43.76
C GLY A 262 -5.34 27.27 -42.96
N THR A 263 -6.41 27.33 -42.14
CA THR A 263 -6.47 28.31 -41.04
C THR A 263 -5.73 27.81 -39.79
N ALA A 264 -5.59 26.49 -39.63
CA ALA A 264 -4.83 25.87 -38.54
C ALA A 264 -3.31 25.88 -38.83
N THR A 265 -2.51 26.04 -37.77
CA THR A 265 -1.04 26.14 -37.76
C THR A 265 -0.38 24.87 -37.22
N ALA A 266 0.53 24.28 -38.02
CA ALA A 266 1.31 23.12 -37.58
C ALA A 266 2.18 23.43 -36.35
N GLY A 267 2.14 22.54 -35.35
CA GLY A 267 2.84 22.67 -34.07
C GLY A 267 2.03 23.41 -33.00
N VAL A 268 0.99 24.15 -33.39
CA VAL A 268 0.02 24.78 -32.47
C VAL A 268 -1.24 23.93 -32.45
N ASP A 269 -1.94 23.83 -33.59
CA ASP A 269 -3.29 23.26 -33.69
C ASP A 269 -3.29 21.80 -34.17
N TYR A 270 -2.24 21.38 -34.89
CA TYR A 270 -2.05 20.00 -35.32
C TYR A 270 -0.58 19.64 -35.48
N THR A 271 -0.25 18.34 -35.45
CA THR A 271 1.08 17.86 -35.78
C THR A 271 1.18 17.56 -37.28
N ALA A 272 2.14 18.19 -37.98
CA ALA A 272 2.35 17.95 -39.40
C ALA A 272 2.65 16.48 -39.69
N ALA A 273 1.99 15.93 -40.71
CA ALA A 273 2.10 14.53 -41.11
C ALA A 273 2.47 14.42 -42.60
N SER A 274 3.46 13.58 -42.90
CA SER A 274 3.82 13.20 -44.28
C SER A 274 4.33 11.76 -44.33
N GLY A 275 4.28 11.15 -45.51
CA GLY A 275 4.73 9.76 -45.71
C GLY A 275 4.34 9.20 -47.07
N THR A 276 4.49 7.88 -47.22
CA THR A 276 4.12 7.15 -48.44
C THR A 276 3.14 6.03 -48.10
N LEU A 277 2.03 5.96 -48.83
CA LEU A 277 1.08 4.85 -48.77
C LEU A 277 1.38 3.88 -49.92
N THR A 278 1.42 2.59 -49.62
CA THR A 278 1.75 1.53 -50.59
C THR A 278 0.72 0.42 -50.57
N TRP A 279 0.34 -0.06 -51.76
CA TRP A 279 -0.46 -1.25 -51.98
C TRP A 279 0.34 -2.25 -52.79
N ALA A 280 0.39 -3.50 -52.33
CA ALA A 280 0.98 -4.59 -53.10
C ALA A 280 0.11 -4.94 -54.32
N ASP A 281 0.65 -5.74 -55.24
CA ASP A 281 -0.15 -6.35 -56.30
C ASP A 281 -1.30 -7.17 -55.69
N GLY A 282 -2.52 -6.97 -56.20
CA GLY A 282 -3.74 -7.56 -55.66
C GLY A 282 -4.31 -6.87 -54.40
N ASP A 283 -3.59 -5.96 -53.74
CA ASP A 283 -4.04 -5.27 -52.53
C ASP A 283 -4.94 -4.07 -52.86
N MET A 284 -6.19 -4.12 -52.39
CA MET A 284 -7.18 -3.04 -52.46
C MET A 284 -7.61 -2.53 -51.09
N THR A 285 -6.94 -2.95 -50.01
CA THR A 285 -7.30 -2.54 -48.64
C THR A 285 -7.10 -1.03 -48.45
N PRO A 286 -8.08 -0.29 -47.90
CA PRO A 286 -7.88 1.13 -47.61
C PRO A 286 -6.70 1.36 -46.67
N LYS A 287 -5.95 2.45 -46.88
CA LYS A 287 -4.88 2.88 -45.98
C LYS A 287 -5.30 4.13 -45.23
N THR A 288 -4.73 4.35 -44.05
CA THR A 288 -5.11 5.46 -43.16
C THR A 288 -3.92 6.37 -42.89
N ILE A 289 -4.15 7.67 -42.98
CA ILE A 289 -3.25 8.72 -42.49
C ILE A 289 -3.79 9.19 -41.13
N SER A 290 -2.90 9.28 -40.14
CA SER A 290 -3.22 9.77 -38.80
C SER A 290 -2.61 11.15 -38.60
N ILE A 291 -3.44 12.13 -38.24
CA ILE A 291 -3.03 13.51 -37.95
C ILE A 291 -3.43 13.82 -36.50
N PRO A 292 -2.48 13.90 -35.55
CA PRO A 292 -2.77 14.37 -34.19
C PRO A 292 -3.26 15.83 -34.23
N ILE A 293 -4.39 16.09 -33.61
CA ILE A 293 -4.96 17.43 -33.43
C ILE A 293 -4.64 17.87 -32.00
N ASN A 294 -3.91 18.96 -31.88
CA ASN A 294 -3.51 19.52 -30.60
C ASN A 294 -4.70 20.28 -29.99
N ALA A 295 -4.58 20.70 -28.73
CA ALA A 295 -5.56 21.57 -28.10
C ALA A 295 -4.88 22.87 -27.68
N ASP A 296 -5.60 23.98 -27.81
CA ASP A 296 -5.20 25.25 -27.22
C ASP A 296 -6.16 25.70 -26.10
N PHE A 297 -5.99 26.91 -25.57
CA PHE A 297 -6.78 27.44 -24.45
C PHE A 297 -7.83 28.47 -24.87
N VAL A 298 -8.04 28.68 -26.17
CA VAL A 298 -8.86 29.76 -26.71
C VAL A 298 -10.05 29.15 -27.44
N LEU A 299 -11.27 29.42 -26.96
CA LEU A 299 -12.46 29.05 -27.72
C LEU A 299 -12.54 29.93 -28.99
N ASP A 300 -12.20 29.36 -30.14
CA ASP A 300 -12.11 30.04 -31.42
C ASP A 300 -13.05 29.42 -32.50
N ASN A 301 -12.92 29.90 -33.74
CA ASN A 301 -13.75 29.40 -34.84
C ASN A 301 -13.09 28.18 -35.48
N ALA A 302 -13.87 27.13 -35.71
CA ALA A 302 -13.41 25.89 -36.34
C ALA A 302 -12.37 26.08 -37.46
N GLU A 303 -11.18 25.53 -37.24
CA GLU A 303 -10.03 25.69 -38.11
C GLU A 303 -9.89 24.59 -39.16
N THR A 304 -8.91 24.72 -40.06
CA THR A 304 -8.72 23.80 -41.18
C THR A 304 -7.26 23.42 -41.41
N VAL A 305 -7.01 22.13 -41.63
CA VAL A 305 -5.74 21.56 -42.09
C VAL A 305 -5.92 21.06 -43.52
N ASN A 306 -5.00 21.41 -44.42
CA ASN A 306 -5.01 20.91 -45.79
C ASN A 306 -4.18 19.63 -45.89
N LEU A 307 -4.58 18.71 -46.76
CA LEU A 307 -3.90 17.44 -47.02
C LEU A 307 -3.75 17.23 -48.52
N THR A 308 -2.58 16.78 -48.96
CA THR A 308 -2.27 16.56 -50.38
C THR A 308 -1.70 15.16 -50.62
N LEU A 309 -2.11 14.50 -51.71
CA LEU A 309 -1.47 13.32 -52.28
C LEU A 309 -0.55 13.71 -53.44
N SER A 310 0.64 13.12 -53.54
CA SER A 310 1.61 13.41 -54.61
C SER A 310 2.39 12.18 -55.06
N ASP A 311 3.16 12.32 -56.14
CA ASP A 311 4.09 11.29 -56.64
C ASP A 311 3.49 9.88 -56.79
N PRO A 312 2.36 9.70 -57.51
CA PRO A 312 1.79 8.38 -57.71
C PRO A 312 2.72 7.51 -58.56
N ALA A 313 3.04 6.30 -58.08
CA ALA A 313 3.81 5.30 -58.81
C ALA A 313 2.95 4.06 -59.08
N GLY A 314 2.94 3.59 -60.33
CA GLY A 314 2.10 2.47 -60.77
C GLY A 314 0.60 2.76 -60.80
N THR A 315 0.17 3.99 -60.51
CA THR A 315 -1.24 4.41 -60.38
C THR A 315 -1.42 5.87 -60.82
N THR A 316 -2.65 6.36 -60.77
CA THR A 316 -3.00 7.78 -60.91
C THR A 316 -3.78 8.25 -59.69
N ILE A 317 -3.70 9.54 -59.37
CA ILE A 317 -4.56 10.13 -58.34
C ILE A 317 -5.88 10.53 -58.99
N ALA A 318 -6.98 9.99 -58.51
CA ALA A 318 -8.33 10.37 -58.91
C ALA A 318 -8.98 11.23 -57.83
N ASN A 319 -10.04 11.94 -58.20
CA ASN A 319 -10.86 12.71 -57.26
C ASN A 319 -10.22 13.99 -56.69
N GLY A 320 -9.15 14.45 -57.33
CA GLY A 320 -8.33 15.56 -56.86
C GLY A 320 -7.25 15.09 -55.89
N ALA A 321 -6.14 15.81 -55.85
CA ALA A 321 -5.01 15.48 -55.00
C ALA A 321 -5.16 16.03 -53.57
N THR A 322 -6.24 16.76 -53.23
CA THR A 322 -6.34 17.49 -51.97
C THR A 322 -7.61 17.16 -51.18
N ALA A 323 -7.52 17.29 -49.85
CA ALA A 323 -8.62 17.22 -48.90
C ALA A 323 -8.38 18.19 -47.72
N THR A 324 -9.42 18.46 -46.93
CA THR A 324 -9.35 19.33 -45.76
C THR A 324 -9.84 18.61 -44.50
N VAL A 325 -9.15 18.80 -43.38
CA VAL A 325 -9.62 18.41 -42.04
C VAL A 325 -10.11 19.65 -41.32
N LYS A 326 -11.38 19.68 -40.94
CA LYS A 326 -11.97 20.72 -40.10
C LYS A 326 -11.78 20.34 -38.63
N ILE A 327 -11.08 21.18 -37.88
CA ILE A 327 -10.86 21.03 -36.45
C ILE A 327 -12.04 21.68 -35.72
N THR A 328 -12.66 20.95 -34.79
CA THR A 328 -13.64 21.51 -33.85
C THR A 328 -12.96 21.69 -32.51
N ASP A 329 -12.99 22.91 -32.02
CA ASP A 329 -12.44 23.31 -30.73
C ASP A 329 -13.04 22.52 -29.56
N VAL A 330 -12.19 22.14 -28.60
CA VAL A 330 -12.58 21.68 -27.26
C VAL A 330 -11.59 22.18 -26.21
N LEU A 331 -12.09 23.05 -25.32
CA LEU A 331 -11.31 23.53 -24.17
C LEU A 331 -10.70 22.39 -23.34
N PRO A 332 -9.42 22.49 -22.97
CA PRO A 332 -8.75 21.47 -22.19
C PRO A 332 -9.36 21.36 -20.79
N PRO A 333 -9.34 20.14 -20.20
CA PRO A 333 -9.88 19.89 -18.88
C PRO A 333 -9.28 20.78 -17.78
N MET A 334 -10.12 21.31 -16.88
CA MET A 334 -9.62 22.07 -15.72
C MET A 334 -9.21 21.12 -14.59
N SER A 335 -8.02 21.34 -14.04
CA SER A 335 -7.53 20.72 -12.81
C SER A 335 -6.37 21.52 -12.23
N GLY A 336 -6.11 21.41 -10.93
CA GLY A 336 -4.95 22.04 -10.29
C GLY A 336 -5.24 23.40 -9.66
N THR A 337 -4.27 24.31 -9.70
CA THR A 337 -4.31 25.60 -8.99
C THR A 337 -4.51 26.75 -9.96
N TYR A 338 -5.43 27.65 -9.61
CA TYR A 338 -5.73 28.89 -10.31
C TYR A 338 -5.68 30.06 -9.34
N THR A 339 -5.33 31.24 -9.84
CA THR A 339 -5.18 32.47 -9.08
C THR A 339 -6.26 33.48 -9.43
N VAL A 340 -6.81 34.18 -8.42
CA VAL A 340 -7.86 35.17 -8.61
C VAL A 340 -7.46 36.48 -7.94
N GLY A 341 -7.60 37.58 -8.69
CA GLY A 341 -7.26 38.93 -8.27
C GLY A 341 -6.38 39.66 -9.28
N THR A 342 -5.89 40.83 -8.90
CA THR A 342 -5.03 41.67 -9.74
C THR A 342 -3.75 40.91 -10.10
N GLY A 343 -3.53 40.70 -11.41
CA GLY A 343 -2.38 39.97 -11.94
C GLY A 343 -2.49 38.44 -11.86
N GLY A 344 -3.65 37.89 -11.49
CA GLY A 344 -3.92 36.45 -11.50
C GLY A 344 -4.57 35.96 -12.78
N ASP A 345 -4.86 34.66 -12.84
CA ASP A 345 -5.50 34.00 -13.99
C ASP A 345 -6.90 34.57 -14.26
N PHE A 346 -7.64 34.93 -13.20
CA PHE A 346 -8.97 35.52 -13.30
C PHE A 346 -9.09 36.80 -12.45
N PRO A 347 -9.81 37.82 -12.93
CA PRO A 347 -9.95 39.09 -12.21
C PRO A 347 -10.96 39.03 -11.06
N SER A 348 -11.86 38.04 -11.03
CA SER A 348 -12.97 37.94 -10.08
C SER A 348 -13.39 36.50 -9.84
N LEU A 349 -14.14 36.28 -8.76
CA LEU A 349 -14.82 35.01 -8.51
C LEU A 349 -16.13 34.92 -9.28
N SER A 350 -17.04 35.87 -9.03
CA SER A 350 -18.47 35.79 -9.33
C SER A 350 -18.96 36.77 -10.41
N ASN A 351 -18.07 37.55 -11.03
CA ASN A 351 -18.43 38.45 -12.11
C ASN A 351 -18.25 37.77 -13.48
N ALA A 352 -18.77 38.42 -14.53
CA ALA A 352 -18.49 37.99 -15.90
C ALA A 352 -16.98 38.04 -16.18
N GLY A 353 -16.44 36.99 -16.81
CA GLY A 353 -15.00 36.77 -16.98
C GLY A 353 -14.29 36.24 -15.73
N GLY A 354 -15.02 35.96 -14.64
CA GLY A 354 -14.48 35.37 -13.41
C GLY A 354 -14.39 33.84 -13.45
N ILE A 355 -13.68 33.27 -12.48
CA ILE A 355 -13.39 31.83 -12.47
C ILE A 355 -14.65 30.96 -12.31
N PHE A 356 -15.71 31.43 -11.64
CA PHE A 356 -16.96 30.65 -11.55
C PHE A 356 -17.60 30.50 -12.93
N GLN A 357 -17.52 31.54 -13.78
CA GLN A 357 -18.00 31.43 -15.16
C GLN A 357 -17.18 30.41 -15.93
N GLU A 358 -15.86 30.44 -15.78
CA GLU A 358 -14.96 29.54 -16.50
C GLU A 358 -15.15 28.07 -16.09
N ILE A 359 -15.32 27.80 -14.80
CA ILE A 359 -15.60 26.43 -14.33
C ILE A 359 -16.95 25.97 -14.88
N ASN A 360 -17.96 26.84 -14.91
CA ASN A 360 -19.28 26.49 -15.43
C ASN A 360 -19.28 26.21 -16.94
N THR A 361 -18.47 26.92 -17.74
CA THR A 361 -18.35 26.65 -19.19
C THR A 361 -17.66 25.32 -19.46
N ARG A 362 -16.81 24.85 -18.53
CA ARG A 362 -16.05 23.60 -18.64
C ARG A 362 -16.52 22.51 -17.67
N ILE A 363 -17.77 22.54 -17.22
CA ILE A 363 -18.23 21.72 -16.09
C ILE A 363 -18.10 20.20 -16.32
N ALA A 364 -18.24 19.75 -17.58
CA ALA A 364 -18.03 18.36 -18.00
C ALA A 364 -16.54 18.01 -18.24
N GLY A 365 -15.69 19.04 -18.34
CA GLY A 365 -14.25 18.94 -18.53
C GLY A 365 -13.44 19.18 -17.25
N VAL A 366 -14.04 19.34 -16.07
CA VAL A 366 -13.24 19.32 -14.84
C VAL A 366 -12.76 17.89 -14.60
N SER A 367 -11.44 17.67 -14.60
CA SER A 367 -10.84 16.33 -14.55
C SER A 367 -10.13 16.02 -13.23
N GLY A 368 -10.13 16.96 -12.29
CA GLY A 368 -9.50 16.79 -10.98
C GLY A 368 -9.80 17.92 -9.99
N PRO A 369 -9.22 17.85 -8.78
CA PRO A 369 -9.36 18.88 -7.75
C PRO A 369 -8.98 20.28 -8.23
N LEU A 370 -9.69 21.30 -7.75
CA LEU A 370 -9.42 22.70 -8.04
C LEU A 370 -9.02 23.45 -6.76
N THR A 371 -7.94 24.22 -6.83
CA THR A 371 -7.54 25.18 -5.79
C THR A 371 -7.58 26.59 -6.37
N ILE A 372 -8.34 27.48 -5.75
CA ILE A 372 -8.54 28.86 -6.13
C ILE A 372 -7.86 29.75 -5.08
N ASN A 373 -6.70 30.28 -5.43
CA ASN A 373 -5.87 31.13 -4.58
C ASN A 373 -6.21 32.60 -4.81
N ILE A 374 -6.74 33.27 -3.78
CA ILE A 374 -7.00 34.71 -3.81
C ILE A 374 -5.69 35.46 -3.54
N ILE A 375 -5.13 36.07 -4.58
CA ILE A 375 -3.79 36.68 -4.54
C ILE A 375 -3.80 38.19 -4.26
N SER A 376 -4.95 38.85 -4.45
CA SER A 376 -5.20 40.25 -4.05
C SER A 376 -6.61 40.41 -3.49
N ASP A 377 -6.90 41.53 -2.85
CA ASP A 377 -8.29 41.87 -2.50
C ASP A 377 -9.16 41.89 -3.76
N LEU A 378 -10.37 41.36 -3.63
CA LEU A 378 -11.39 41.38 -4.66
C LEU A 378 -12.42 42.44 -4.29
N THR A 379 -12.44 43.53 -5.03
CA THR A 379 -13.37 44.65 -4.83
C THR A 379 -14.39 44.68 -5.97
N GLY A 380 -15.68 44.72 -5.63
CA GLY A 380 -16.75 44.82 -6.63
C GLY A 380 -17.27 43.48 -7.13
N GLU A 381 -17.20 42.43 -6.32
CA GLU A 381 -17.94 41.19 -6.59
C GLU A 381 -19.46 41.47 -6.64
N THR A 382 -20.15 40.93 -7.63
CA THR A 382 -21.58 41.19 -7.88
C THR A 382 -22.47 39.98 -7.61
N GLY A 383 -21.86 38.82 -7.38
CA GLY A 383 -22.57 37.56 -7.22
C GLY A 383 -23.36 37.17 -8.45
N ASN A 384 -23.04 37.68 -9.66
CA ASN A 384 -23.83 37.45 -10.87
C ASN A 384 -23.73 36.02 -11.39
N ILE A 385 -22.55 35.42 -11.23
CA ILE A 385 -22.27 34.06 -11.64
C ILE A 385 -22.15 33.21 -10.38
N GLU A 386 -22.99 32.19 -10.27
CA GLU A 386 -22.90 31.14 -9.26
C GLU A 386 -21.98 30.03 -9.75
N LEU A 387 -21.34 29.28 -8.86
CA LEU A 387 -20.66 28.04 -9.23
C LEU A 387 -21.69 26.90 -9.27
N ASN A 388 -21.76 26.16 -10.37
CA ASN A 388 -22.69 25.03 -10.52
C ASN A 388 -22.03 23.70 -10.10
N GLU A 389 -22.84 22.64 -9.99
CA GLU A 389 -22.39 21.28 -9.70
C GLU A 389 -21.34 20.75 -10.69
N ILE A 390 -20.13 20.47 -10.20
CA ILE A 390 -19.04 19.95 -11.01
C ILE A 390 -19.24 18.45 -11.24
N ALA A 391 -19.23 18.03 -12.51
CA ALA A 391 -19.36 16.62 -12.87
C ALA A 391 -18.23 15.79 -12.24
N GLY A 392 -18.57 14.67 -11.61
CA GLY A 392 -17.60 13.81 -10.91
C GLY A 392 -17.29 14.21 -9.46
N GLY A 393 -17.81 15.34 -8.97
CA GLY A 393 -17.74 15.72 -7.56
C GLY A 393 -16.33 16.08 -7.06
N TYR A 394 -15.45 16.58 -7.93
CA TYR A 394 -14.10 16.97 -7.53
C TYR A 394 -14.13 18.14 -6.53
N PRO A 395 -13.25 18.13 -5.49
CA PRO A 395 -13.25 19.17 -4.47
C PRO A 395 -12.74 20.51 -5.02
N VAL A 396 -13.36 21.59 -4.54
CA VAL A 396 -12.96 22.97 -4.84
C VAL A 396 -12.53 23.66 -3.56
N LEU A 397 -11.27 24.07 -3.47
CA LEU A 397 -10.73 24.84 -2.35
C LEU A 397 -10.62 26.31 -2.73
N ILE A 398 -11.27 27.21 -2.00
CA ILE A 398 -11.12 28.67 -2.14
C ILE A 398 -10.40 29.20 -0.90
N GLN A 399 -9.26 29.86 -1.08
CA GLN A 399 -8.43 30.31 0.05
C GLN A 399 -7.62 31.59 -0.27
N PRO A 400 -7.27 32.42 0.74
CA PRO A 400 -6.31 33.49 0.56
C PRO A 400 -4.91 32.92 0.35
N PHE A 401 -4.08 33.60 -0.46
CA PHE A 401 -2.69 33.23 -0.70
C PHE A 401 -1.73 34.38 -0.37
N GLY A 402 -0.71 34.07 0.43
CA GLY A 402 0.37 34.97 0.83
C GLY A 402 0.04 35.86 2.03
N ALA A 403 -0.94 36.75 1.90
CA ALA A 403 -1.36 37.66 2.97
C ALA A 403 -2.88 37.64 3.13
N ALA A 404 -3.38 38.28 4.18
CA ALA A 404 -4.82 38.41 4.40
C ALA A 404 -5.52 39.06 3.20
N ARG A 405 -6.73 38.59 2.90
CA ARG A 405 -7.53 38.99 1.75
C ARG A 405 -8.94 39.39 2.15
N THR A 406 -9.47 40.35 1.41
CA THR A 406 -10.87 40.76 1.47
C THR A 406 -11.56 40.48 0.14
N ILE A 407 -12.70 39.81 0.21
CA ILE A 407 -13.66 39.69 -0.90
C ILE A 407 -14.84 40.60 -0.56
N SER A 408 -15.09 41.60 -1.39
CA SER A 408 -16.12 42.60 -1.10
C SER A 408 -16.90 42.99 -2.34
N GLY A 409 -18.17 43.33 -2.13
CA GLY A 409 -19.02 43.79 -3.23
C GLY A 409 -20.49 43.88 -2.89
N ALA A 410 -21.30 44.19 -3.89
CA ALA A 410 -22.73 44.35 -3.77
C ALA A 410 -23.43 43.69 -4.97
N LEU A 411 -24.54 43.04 -4.69
CA LEU A 411 -25.32 42.32 -5.69
C LEU A 411 -25.87 43.28 -6.73
N SER A 412 -25.73 42.92 -8.01
CA SER A 412 -26.18 43.78 -9.11
C SER A 412 -27.69 43.72 -9.36
N THR A 413 -28.37 42.69 -8.85
CA THR A 413 -29.82 42.48 -8.99
C THR A 413 -30.44 41.93 -7.70
N THR A 414 -31.75 42.07 -7.57
CA THR A 414 -32.53 41.52 -6.44
C THR A 414 -32.80 40.01 -6.56
N SER A 415 -32.49 39.39 -7.71
CA SER A 415 -32.58 37.93 -7.89
C SER A 415 -31.36 37.20 -7.33
N ASN A 416 -30.23 37.88 -7.20
CA ASN A 416 -29.06 37.33 -6.53
C ASN A 416 -29.38 37.31 -5.02
N MET A 417 -29.15 36.18 -4.36
CA MET A 417 -29.41 36.02 -2.93
C MET A 417 -28.12 35.88 -2.11
N GLY A 418 -26.95 35.86 -2.74
CA GLY A 418 -25.64 35.73 -2.09
C GLY A 418 -24.51 36.43 -2.87
N LEU A 419 -23.49 36.93 -2.17
CA LEU A 419 -22.29 37.51 -2.81
C LEU A 419 -21.43 36.42 -3.45
N LEU A 420 -21.20 35.33 -2.72
CA LEU A 420 -20.69 34.07 -3.27
C LEU A 420 -21.83 33.06 -3.30
N ARG A 421 -22.15 32.51 -4.47
CA ARG A 421 -23.28 31.60 -4.68
C ARG A 421 -22.82 30.27 -5.27
N PHE A 422 -23.33 29.19 -4.69
CA PHE A 422 -23.05 27.81 -5.07
C PHE A 422 -24.38 27.10 -5.30
N ASN A 423 -24.61 26.59 -6.50
CA ASN A 423 -25.88 26.01 -6.93
C ASN A 423 -25.74 24.50 -7.15
N GLY A 424 -26.22 23.72 -6.18
CA GLY A 424 -26.08 22.26 -6.16
C GLY A 424 -24.62 21.80 -6.13
N THR A 425 -23.68 22.67 -5.75
CA THR A 425 -22.25 22.34 -5.77
C THR A 425 -21.89 21.44 -4.60
N ASP A 426 -21.05 20.45 -4.89
CA ASP A 426 -20.52 19.51 -3.92
C ASP A 426 -19.05 19.77 -3.61
N ASN A 427 -18.64 19.41 -2.39
CA ASN A 427 -17.24 19.38 -1.98
C ASN A 427 -16.50 20.74 -2.11
N VAL A 428 -17.21 21.85 -1.95
CA VAL A 428 -16.59 23.19 -1.89
C VAL A 428 -16.13 23.49 -0.48
N THR A 429 -14.86 23.84 -0.33
CA THR A 429 -14.29 24.37 0.91
C THR A 429 -13.85 25.81 0.72
N ILE A 430 -14.49 26.74 1.43
CA ILE A 430 -13.97 28.09 1.61
C ILE A 430 -13.15 28.09 2.90
N ASN A 431 -11.82 28.13 2.78
CA ASN A 431 -10.90 28.14 3.90
C ASN A 431 -10.21 29.50 3.99
N GLY A 432 -10.52 30.26 5.04
CA GLY A 432 -9.88 31.55 5.24
C GLY A 432 -8.43 31.48 5.70
N SER A 433 -7.88 30.28 5.95
CA SER A 433 -6.54 30.04 6.50
C SER A 433 -6.31 30.74 7.85
N LEU A 434 -5.30 30.29 8.59
CA LEU A 434 -4.95 30.86 9.90
C LEU A 434 -3.50 31.36 9.86
N THR A 435 -3.21 32.52 10.44
CA THR A 435 -1.83 32.94 10.75
C THR A 435 -1.30 32.14 11.93
N GLY A 436 -0.34 31.24 11.73
CA GLY A 436 0.27 30.48 12.82
C GLY A 436 -0.46 29.16 13.15
N ALA A 437 -0.67 28.88 14.44
CA ALA A 437 -1.20 27.60 14.93
C ALA A 437 -2.67 27.35 14.55
N SER A 438 -3.08 26.08 14.62
CA SER A 438 -4.47 25.65 14.45
C SER A 438 -5.35 26.09 15.62
N ALA A 439 -6.60 26.45 15.35
CA ALA A 439 -7.61 26.63 16.40
C ALA A 439 -7.76 25.34 17.22
N ALA A 440 -7.80 25.45 18.54
CA ALA A 440 -7.95 24.28 19.41
C ALA A 440 -9.36 23.69 19.26
N SER A 441 -9.49 22.37 19.27
CA SER A 441 -10.76 21.68 19.00
C SER A 441 -11.88 21.99 20.00
N CYS A 442 -11.54 22.44 21.21
CA CYS A 442 -12.49 22.83 22.26
C CYS A 442 -12.68 24.36 22.38
N GLN A 443 -12.07 25.16 21.52
CA GLN A 443 -12.10 26.62 21.68
C GLN A 443 -13.47 27.20 21.33
N ILE A 444 -14.10 27.86 22.30
CA ILE A 444 -15.39 28.52 22.09
C ILE A 444 -15.22 29.79 21.25
N GLY A 445 -16.01 29.91 20.18
CA GLY A 445 -15.95 31.02 19.22
C GLY A 445 -14.72 31.01 18.29
N GLY A 446 -13.81 30.05 18.48
CA GLY A 446 -12.55 29.99 17.76
C GLY A 446 -11.68 31.22 17.98
N ASP A 447 -10.67 31.42 17.13
CA ASP A 447 -9.76 32.59 17.22
C ASP A 447 -9.99 33.53 16.05
N ALA A 448 -10.66 34.65 16.32
CA ALA A 448 -10.98 35.65 15.31
C ALA A 448 -9.76 36.45 14.80
N SER A 449 -8.69 36.54 15.61
CA SER A 449 -7.54 37.40 15.32
C SER A 449 -6.62 36.84 14.24
N ILE A 450 -6.70 35.53 13.99
CA ILE A 450 -5.79 34.81 13.10
C ILE A 450 -6.40 34.46 11.72
N ARG A 451 -7.68 34.76 11.49
CA ARG A 451 -8.40 34.47 10.23
C ARG A 451 -7.92 35.38 9.11
N GLN A 452 -7.47 34.81 7.98
CA GLN A 452 -6.88 35.58 6.88
C GLN A 452 -7.84 35.95 5.75
N LEU A 453 -9.11 35.51 5.80
CA LEU A 453 -10.11 35.86 4.78
C LEU A 453 -11.28 36.60 5.40
N THR A 454 -11.59 37.76 4.83
CA THR A 454 -12.79 38.54 5.15
C THR A 454 -13.70 38.62 3.93
N ILE A 455 -14.99 38.31 4.10
CA ILE A 455 -16.02 38.46 3.08
C ILE A 455 -16.99 39.54 3.53
N VAL A 456 -17.15 40.58 2.71
CA VAL A 456 -17.97 41.76 3.02
C VAL A 456 -19.07 41.90 1.97
N ASN A 457 -20.31 41.62 2.38
CA ASN A 457 -21.49 41.84 1.55
C ASN A 457 -22.09 43.22 1.82
N ASN A 458 -21.96 44.12 0.84
CA ASN A 458 -22.48 45.48 0.89
C ASN A 458 -23.90 45.62 0.32
N SER A 459 -24.60 44.51 0.08
CA SER A 459 -25.91 44.52 -0.58
C SER A 459 -27.03 44.87 0.39
N ILE A 460 -27.89 45.80 -0.03
CA ILE A 460 -29.09 46.18 0.72
C ILE A 460 -30.14 45.06 0.57
N GLY A 461 -30.85 44.74 1.66
CA GLY A 461 -31.97 43.80 1.65
C GLY A 461 -31.61 42.38 2.07
N THR A 462 -32.46 41.42 1.71
CA THR A 462 -32.37 40.03 2.18
C THR A 462 -31.36 39.21 1.38
N THR A 463 -30.07 39.44 1.60
CA THR A 463 -28.98 38.77 0.86
C THR A 463 -27.99 38.10 1.82
N ALA A 464 -27.28 37.07 1.37
CA ALA A 464 -26.27 36.35 2.12
C ALA A 464 -24.83 36.78 1.73
N GLY A 465 -23.89 36.70 2.67
CA GLY A 465 -22.47 36.76 2.31
C GLY A 465 -22.06 35.54 1.49
N ILE A 466 -22.39 34.36 1.99
CA ILE A 466 -22.18 33.07 1.31
C ILE A 466 -23.51 32.32 1.24
N LEU A 467 -23.84 31.82 0.05
CA LEU A 467 -25.05 31.04 -0.21
C LEU A 467 -24.73 29.71 -0.89
N PHE A 468 -25.04 28.62 -0.20
CA PHE A 468 -25.18 27.29 -0.80
C PHE A 468 -26.67 27.00 -1.00
N GLN A 469 -27.09 26.85 -2.26
CA GLN A 469 -28.47 26.58 -2.60
C GLN A 469 -28.60 25.22 -3.28
N SER A 470 -29.56 24.40 -2.86
CA SER A 470 -29.99 23.25 -3.66
C SER A 470 -31.12 23.69 -4.60
N ALA A 471 -30.95 23.46 -5.90
CA ALA A 471 -31.97 23.69 -6.92
C ALA A 471 -32.32 22.37 -7.60
N THR A 472 -31.55 21.95 -8.60
CA THR A 472 -31.73 20.67 -9.31
C THR A 472 -30.94 19.53 -8.69
N SER A 473 -29.88 19.84 -7.95
CA SER A 473 -29.06 18.90 -7.16
C SER A 473 -28.90 19.41 -5.72
N GLY A 474 -28.61 18.50 -4.79
CA GLY A 474 -28.35 18.82 -3.39
C GLY A 474 -26.93 19.33 -3.21
N ALA A 475 -26.69 20.25 -2.27
CA ALA A 475 -25.33 20.69 -1.99
C ALA A 475 -24.73 19.83 -0.87
N TYR A 476 -23.74 18.99 -1.20
CA TYR A 476 -23.16 18.00 -0.29
C TYR A 476 -21.72 18.37 0.13
N ASN A 477 -21.40 18.11 1.41
CA ASN A 477 -20.04 18.21 1.96
C ASN A 477 -19.37 19.59 1.81
N ASN A 478 -20.15 20.67 1.82
CA ASN A 478 -19.61 22.01 1.69
C ASN A 478 -19.13 22.56 3.04
N THR A 479 -17.97 23.21 3.06
CA THR A 479 -17.35 23.70 4.29
C THR A 479 -17.00 25.18 4.17
N VAL A 480 -17.44 25.98 5.14
CA VAL A 480 -16.92 27.33 5.37
C VAL A 480 -16.12 27.31 6.67
N LYS A 481 -14.82 27.58 6.60
CA LYS A 481 -13.96 27.57 7.79
C LYS A 481 -12.96 28.70 7.84
N ASN A 482 -12.66 29.19 9.05
CA ASN A 482 -11.66 30.23 9.30
C ASN A 482 -11.96 31.57 8.60
N VAL A 483 -13.23 31.91 8.37
CA VAL A 483 -13.63 33.12 7.60
C VAL A 483 -14.28 34.17 8.50
N ASN A 484 -13.98 35.45 8.27
CA ASN A 484 -14.75 36.57 8.79
C ASN A 484 -15.82 36.98 7.77
N VAL A 485 -17.10 36.86 8.13
CA VAL A 485 -18.24 37.24 7.26
C VAL A 485 -18.95 38.47 7.84
N VAL A 486 -19.00 39.53 7.04
CA VAL A 486 -19.59 40.81 7.40
C VAL A 486 -20.76 41.09 6.45
N GLY A 487 -21.97 41.08 6.98
CA GLY A 487 -23.16 41.50 6.25
C GLY A 487 -23.30 43.02 6.15
N TYR A 488 -24.36 43.47 5.49
CA TYR A 488 -24.63 44.89 5.28
C TYR A 488 -25.20 45.57 6.53
N SER A 489 -26.23 44.98 7.14
CA SER A 489 -26.98 45.59 8.24
C SER A 489 -27.61 44.53 9.13
N PRO A 490 -27.67 44.75 10.46
CA PRO A 490 -28.46 43.92 11.36
C PRO A 490 -29.95 43.87 11.00
N ALA A 491 -30.48 44.83 10.23
CA ALA A 491 -31.90 44.86 9.86
C ALA A 491 -32.31 43.90 8.74
N SER A 492 -31.36 43.31 8.03
CA SER A 492 -31.67 42.47 6.87
C SER A 492 -30.55 41.49 6.55
N GLY A 493 -30.85 40.50 5.72
CA GLY A 493 -29.83 39.61 5.17
C GLY A 493 -29.32 38.54 6.14
N TYR A 494 -28.36 37.76 5.63
CA TYR A 494 -27.83 36.55 6.24
C TYR A 494 -26.30 36.58 6.16
N GLY A 495 -25.61 35.94 7.11
CA GLY A 495 -24.16 35.74 6.99
C GLY A 495 -23.84 34.59 6.04
N ILE A 496 -24.00 33.37 6.55
CA ILE A 496 -23.78 32.12 5.81
C ILE A 496 -25.12 31.38 5.73
N MET A 497 -25.52 31.00 4.52
CA MET A 497 -26.84 30.43 4.28
C MET A 497 -26.77 29.13 3.46
N TYR A 498 -27.36 28.07 3.99
CA TYR A 498 -27.67 26.82 3.31
C TYR A 498 -29.18 26.78 3.06
N ARG A 499 -29.60 26.90 1.80
CA ARG A 499 -31.02 27.01 1.43
C ARG A 499 -31.42 25.91 0.46
N VAL A 500 -32.67 25.46 0.55
CA VAL A 500 -33.29 24.54 -0.40
C VAL A 500 -34.36 25.28 -1.21
N PHE A 501 -34.37 25.14 -2.54
CA PHE A 501 -35.39 25.70 -3.43
C PHE A 501 -36.22 24.60 -4.13
N PRO A 502 -37.54 24.81 -4.34
CA PRO A 502 -38.37 25.86 -3.75
C PRO A 502 -38.61 25.63 -2.26
N HIS A 503 -38.59 26.72 -1.48
CA HIS A 503 -38.85 26.71 -0.03
C HIS A 503 -40.34 26.85 0.33
N SER A 504 -41.24 27.01 -0.67
CA SER A 504 -42.68 27.25 -0.45
C SER A 504 -43.53 26.08 -0.95
N GLY A 505 -44.52 25.67 -0.15
CA GLY A 505 -45.26 24.41 -0.27
C GLY A 505 -46.05 24.13 -1.56
N SER A 506 -46.48 22.87 -1.65
CA SER A 506 -47.18 22.08 -2.68
C SER A 506 -46.32 21.14 -3.55
N VAL A 507 -45.03 21.42 -3.76
CA VAL A 507 -44.08 20.46 -4.39
C VAL A 507 -42.77 20.45 -3.60
N PRO A 508 -42.53 19.44 -2.74
CA PRO A 508 -41.26 19.32 -2.01
C PRO A 508 -40.10 19.24 -3.00
N SER A 509 -38.99 19.91 -2.68
CA SER A 509 -37.74 19.60 -3.38
C SER A 509 -37.32 18.17 -3.01
N LEU A 510 -36.94 17.37 -4.00
CA LEU A 510 -36.38 16.03 -3.79
C LEU A 510 -34.90 16.08 -3.38
N VAL A 511 -34.27 17.26 -3.42
CA VAL A 511 -32.83 17.46 -3.22
C VAL A 511 -32.53 18.42 -2.07
N ASN A 512 -31.87 17.92 -1.04
CA ASN A 512 -31.52 18.66 0.19
C ASN A 512 -30.01 18.80 0.34
N ASN A 513 -29.60 19.76 1.17
CA ASN A 513 -28.20 19.92 1.55
C ASN A 513 -27.81 18.87 2.59
N GLN A 514 -26.58 18.34 2.52
CA GLN A 514 -26.12 17.36 3.50
C GLN A 514 -24.66 17.56 3.88
N ASN A 515 -24.32 17.18 5.10
CA ASN A 515 -22.95 17.10 5.64
C ASN A 515 -22.15 18.40 5.52
N SER A 516 -22.84 19.54 5.49
CA SER A 516 -22.18 20.84 5.37
C SER A 516 -21.67 21.32 6.73
N ARG A 517 -20.64 22.17 6.71
CA ARG A 517 -19.91 22.58 7.91
C ARG A 517 -19.65 24.09 7.94
N VAL A 518 -19.81 24.70 9.11
CA VAL A 518 -19.39 26.08 9.39
C VAL A 518 -18.54 26.09 10.65
N GLU A 519 -17.24 26.35 10.50
CA GLU A 519 -16.25 26.11 11.54
C GLU A 519 -15.34 27.31 11.77
N ASN A 520 -15.14 27.71 13.03
CA ASN A 520 -14.20 28.79 13.36
C ASN A 520 -14.41 30.04 12.48
N CYS A 521 -15.65 30.47 12.28
CA CYS A 521 -15.98 31.68 11.53
C CYS A 521 -16.48 32.80 12.46
N SER A 522 -16.31 34.06 12.06
CA SER A 522 -17.05 35.19 12.66
C SER A 522 -18.15 35.62 11.73
N VAL A 523 -19.34 35.87 12.28
CA VAL A 523 -20.45 36.43 11.51
C VAL A 523 -21.01 37.65 12.23
N LYS A 524 -21.10 38.77 11.51
CA LYS A 524 -21.59 40.05 12.06
C LYS A 524 -22.37 40.87 11.03
N LYS A 525 -23.10 41.89 11.48
CA LYS A 525 -23.94 42.80 10.67
C LYS A 525 -24.97 42.07 9.78
N ALA A 526 -25.69 41.10 10.34
CA ALA A 526 -26.73 40.37 9.63
C ALA A 526 -27.98 40.20 10.51
N MET A 527 -29.15 40.01 9.91
CA MET A 527 -30.35 39.67 10.66
C MET A 527 -30.25 38.25 11.25
N SER A 528 -29.81 37.29 10.44
CA SER A 528 -29.45 35.94 10.90
C SER A 528 -27.99 35.63 10.58
N GLY A 529 -27.23 35.11 11.55
CA GLY A 529 -25.82 34.79 11.37
C GLY A 529 -25.63 33.61 10.42
N ILE A 530 -25.93 32.42 10.90
CA ILE A 530 -25.88 31.18 10.13
C ILE A 530 -27.31 30.65 9.97
N TYR A 531 -27.70 30.34 8.74
CA TYR A 531 -29.04 29.86 8.40
C TYR A 531 -28.95 28.54 7.65
N SER A 532 -29.66 27.51 8.09
CA SER A 532 -29.93 26.30 7.33
C SER A 532 -31.41 25.94 7.39
N ALA A 533 -32.00 25.59 6.25
CA ALA A 533 -33.36 25.06 6.25
C ALA A 533 -33.54 24.00 5.15
N GLY A 534 -33.88 22.78 5.56
CA GLY A 534 -34.31 21.71 4.68
C GLY A 534 -35.73 21.93 4.13
N SER A 535 -36.11 21.13 3.12
CA SER A 535 -37.38 21.30 2.40
C SER A 535 -38.62 21.06 3.27
N THR A 536 -38.70 19.91 3.94
CA THR A 536 -39.83 19.53 4.80
C THR A 536 -39.37 18.59 5.92
N THR A 537 -40.21 18.37 6.93
CA THR A 537 -39.92 17.38 7.98
C THR A 537 -39.88 15.93 7.48
N SER A 538 -40.50 15.63 6.32
CA SER A 538 -40.47 14.31 5.67
C SER A 538 -39.30 14.15 4.70
N ASN A 539 -38.64 15.23 4.33
CA ASN A 539 -37.42 15.25 3.54
C ASN A 539 -36.47 16.30 4.14
N PRO A 540 -35.82 16.00 5.28
CA PRO A 540 -34.94 16.94 5.95
C PRO A 540 -33.56 17.00 5.28
N SER A 541 -32.85 18.10 5.51
CA SER A 541 -31.39 18.12 5.35
C SER A 541 -30.73 17.28 6.46
N THR A 542 -29.45 16.92 6.33
CA THR A 542 -28.80 16.05 7.33
C THR A 542 -27.35 16.40 7.58
N GLY A 543 -26.89 16.18 8.82
CA GLY A 543 -25.47 16.19 9.17
C GLY A 543 -24.79 17.56 9.18
N LEU A 544 -25.56 18.64 9.29
CA LEU A 544 -25.00 20.00 9.42
C LEU A 544 -24.17 20.13 10.70
N ILE A 545 -22.93 20.65 10.59
CA ILE A 545 -22.06 20.95 11.73
C ILE A 545 -21.79 22.45 11.79
N ILE A 546 -22.14 23.09 12.90
CA ILE A 546 -21.86 24.50 13.19
C ILE A 546 -21.04 24.54 14.47
N THR A 547 -19.73 24.76 14.35
CA THR A 547 -18.84 24.69 15.51
C THR A 547 -17.82 25.80 15.62
N GLN A 548 -17.49 26.20 16.86
CA GLN A 548 -16.44 27.18 17.15
C GLN A 548 -16.68 28.55 16.49
N ASN A 549 -17.92 28.95 16.21
CA ASN A 549 -18.18 30.22 15.55
C ASN A 549 -18.38 31.36 16.56
N ASP A 550 -17.83 32.54 16.22
CA ASP A 550 -18.02 33.77 16.99
C ASP A 550 -19.09 34.66 16.34
N ILE A 551 -20.28 34.63 16.93
CA ILE A 551 -21.44 35.45 16.58
C ILE A 551 -21.74 36.38 17.75
N SER A 552 -20.69 36.92 18.37
CA SER A 552 -20.78 37.71 19.60
C SER A 552 -20.38 39.19 19.46
N ALA A 553 -20.32 39.69 18.22
CA ALA A 553 -20.07 41.11 17.92
C ALA A 553 -20.96 42.04 18.76
N THR A 554 -20.53 43.28 18.98
CA THR A 554 -21.24 44.27 19.82
C THR A 554 -21.68 45.51 19.05
N GLY A 555 -22.52 46.34 19.64
CA GLY A 555 -22.98 47.59 19.02
C GLY A 555 -23.78 47.36 17.72
N THR A 556 -23.53 48.18 16.71
CA THR A 556 -24.17 48.10 15.37
C THR A 556 -23.73 46.89 14.54
N ASP A 557 -22.70 46.18 14.98
CA ASP A 557 -22.19 44.98 14.30
C ASP A 557 -22.92 43.71 14.75
N ARG A 558 -23.80 43.79 15.76
CA ARG A 558 -24.55 42.64 16.29
C ARG A 558 -25.41 41.97 15.23
N VAL A 559 -25.62 40.67 15.40
CA VAL A 559 -26.72 39.97 14.76
C VAL A 559 -28.01 40.29 15.52
N SER A 560 -29.12 40.50 14.80
CA SER A 560 -30.35 41.02 15.42
C SER A 560 -31.40 39.98 15.75
N LYS A 561 -31.60 38.95 14.91
CA LYS A 561 -32.70 38.00 15.05
C LYS A 561 -32.28 36.64 15.59
N ASN A 562 -31.41 35.93 14.84
CA ASN A 562 -30.88 34.65 15.30
C ASN A 562 -29.40 34.49 14.98
N ALA A 563 -28.59 34.06 15.94
CA ALA A 563 -27.19 33.74 15.64
C ALA A 563 -27.12 32.50 14.76
N VAL A 564 -27.88 31.46 15.10
CA VAL A 564 -28.04 30.24 14.31
C VAL A 564 -29.52 29.96 14.14
N PHE A 565 -29.95 29.69 12.91
CA PHE A 565 -31.28 29.18 12.59
C PHE A 565 -31.16 27.88 11.79
N ILE A 566 -31.80 26.82 12.27
CA ILE A 566 -31.86 25.50 11.64
C ILE A 566 -33.32 25.08 11.56
N ALA A 567 -33.77 24.55 10.43
CA ALA A 567 -35.10 23.94 10.29
C ALA A 567 -35.06 22.71 9.38
N ASN A 568 -35.90 21.72 9.66
CA ASN A 568 -36.08 20.50 8.89
C ASN A 568 -34.76 19.76 8.66
N GLU A 569 -34.11 19.36 9.75
CA GLU A 569 -32.74 18.80 9.74
C GLU A 569 -32.62 17.59 10.66
N THR A 570 -31.81 16.61 10.26
CA THR A 570 -31.51 15.41 11.04
C THR A 570 -30.04 15.36 11.42
N ASN A 571 -29.77 15.01 12.68
CA ASN A 571 -28.45 14.97 13.28
C ASN A 571 -27.61 16.26 13.16
N PRO A 572 -28.19 17.49 13.29
CA PRO A 572 -27.37 18.69 13.29
C PRO A 572 -26.54 18.79 14.58
N GLN A 573 -25.32 19.29 14.46
CA GLN A 573 -24.43 19.57 15.61
C GLN A 573 -24.16 21.07 15.70
N VAL A 574 -24.50 21.68 16.83
CA VAL A 574 -24.26 23.10 17.12
C VAL A 574 -23.45 23.17 18.40
N THR A 575 -22.12 23.32 18.27
CA THR A 575 -21.20 23.18 19.40
C THR A 575 -20.15 24.28 19.52
N PHE A 576 -19.72 24.63 20.73
CA PHE A 576 -18.62 25.58 20.95
C PHE A 576 -18.83 26.97 20.31
N ASN A 577 -20.07 27.39 20.05
CA ASN A 577 -20.33 28.70 19.47
C ASN A 577 -20.45 29.77 20.56
N LYS A 578 -19.94 30.96 20.27
CA LYS A 578 -20.09 32.15 21.13
C LYS A 578 -21.17 33.06 20.54
N VAL A 579 -22.17 33.42 21.34
CA VAL A 579 -23.37 34.12 20.86
C VAL A 579 -23.66 35.36 21.70
N ASN A 580 -23.89 36.49 21.02
CA ASN A 580 -24.39 37.72 21.61
C ASN A 580 -25.25 38.50 20.60
N ILE A 581 -26.58 38.46 20.74
CA ILE A 581 -27.52 39.07 19.76
C ILE A 581 -28.41 40.14 20.40
N LEU A 582 -28.73 41.18 19.62
CA LEU A 582 -29.62 42.28 20.03
C LEU A 582 -30.60 42.62 18.93
N ASN A 583 -31.89 42.40 19.23
CA ASN A 583 -32.95 43.01 18.45
C ASN A 583 -33.35 44.35 19.06
N ASN A 584 -32.99 45.44 18.38
CA ASN A 584 -33.45 46.79 18.67
C ASN A 584 -34.21 47.42 17.49
N ILE A 585 -34.63 46.58 16.55
CA ILE A 585 -35.26 46.97 15.30
C ILE A 585 -36.76 46.99 15.55
N SER A 586 -37.48 47.98 15.02
CA SER A 586 -38.91 48.17 15.28
C SER A 586 -39.79 47.14 14.57
N ASP A 587 -39.55 45.85 14.82
CA ASP A 587 -40.35 44.72 14.37
C ASP A 587 -40.80 43.88 15.57
N ILE A 588 -41.91 43.15 15.42
CA ILE A 588 -42.37 42.22 16.44
C ILE A 588 -41.63 40.87 16.36
N SER A 589 -40.43 40.84 15.75
CA SER A 589 -39.78 39.58 15.43
C SER A 589 -39.15 38.90 16.65
N GLU A 590 -39.08 37.59 16.60
CA GLU A 590 -38.54 36.74 17.66
C GLU A 590 -37.02 36.80 17.65
N THR A 591 -36.42 36.80 18.84
CA THR A 591 -34.98 36.93 19.03
C THR A 591 -34.46 35.69 19.73
N VAL A 592 -33.87 34.76 18.98
CA VAL A 592 -33.41 33.48 19.52
C VAL A 592 -31.92 33.30 19.24
N GLY A 593 -31.11 33.05 20.27
CA GLY A 593 -29.68 32.80 20.07
C GLY A 593 -29.45 31.63 19.11
N LEU A 594 -29.87 30.44 19.53
CA LEU A 594 -29.85 29.21 18.73
C LEU A 594 -31.28 28.71 18.49
N ALA A 595 -31.80 28.97 17.29
CA ALA A 595 -33.12 28.53 16.84
C ALA A 595 -33.01 27.18 16.12
N ILE A 596 -33.27 26.08 16.82
CA ILE A 596 -33.07 24.70 16.35
C ILE A 596 -34.44 24.05 16.12
N GLY A 597 -35.02 24.27 14.95
CA GLY A 597 -36.39 23.87 14.61
C GLY A 597 -37.44 24.85 15.13
N ALA A 598 -37.20 25.52 16.26
CA ALA A 598 -38.05 26.58 16.77
C ALA A 598 -37.43 27.97 16.57
N SER A 599 -38.11 28.85 15.85
CA SER A 599 -37.83 30.30 15.85
C SER A 599 -38.61 31.06 16.92
N GLN A 600 -39.51 30.40 17.65
CA GLN A 600 -40.43 31.09 18.56
C GLN A 600 -40.55 30.34 19.88
N ALA A 601 -40.61 31.10 20.98
CA ALA A 601 -40.93 30.61 22.32
C ALA A 601 -42.37 31.00 22.69
N TYR A 602 -43.34 30.34 22.02
CA TYR A 602 -44.76 30.65 22.10
C TYR A 602 -45.55 29.58 22.88
N SER A 603 -46.50 30.02 23.72
CA SER A 603 -47.25 29.16 24.65
C SER A 603 -48.03 27.99 24.01
N GLN A 604 -48.44 28.09 22.74
CA GLN A 604 -49.24 27.06 22.06
C GLN A 604 -48.50 26.39 20.89
N SER A 605 -47.20 26.63 20.71
CA SER A 605 -46.47 26.03 19.58
C SER A 605 -46.50 24.51 19.68
N VAL A 606 -47.07 23.85 18.67
CA VAL A 606 -47.17 22.38 18.60
C VAL A 606 -46.15 21.77 17.64
N THR A 607 -45.70 22.53 16.63
CA THR A 607 -44.61 22.15 15.72
C THR A 607 -44.03 23.38 15.05
N SER A 608 -42.70 23.49 15.00
CA SER A 608 -42.04 24.23 13.91
C SER A 608 -40.76 23.50 13.51
N GLY A 609 -40.47 23.46 12.20
CA GLY A 609 -39.13 23.15 11.66
C GLY A 609 -38.50 21.79 12.03
N GLY A 610 -39.32 20.77 12.34
CA GLY A 610 -38.93 19.43 12.82
C GLY A 610 -37.45 19.03 12.77
N ILE A 611 -36.87 18.87 13.96
CA ILE A 611 -35.49 18.42 14.19
C ILE A 611 -35.46 17.06 14.86
N SER A 612 -34.51 16.21 14.45
CA SER A 612 -34.23 14.92 15.07
C SER A 612 -32.73 14.75 15.29
N GLY A 613 -32.33 14.17 16.43
CA GLY A 613 -30.93 13.82 16.72
C GLY A 613 -29.98 15.00 16.88
N ALA A 614 -30.48 16.20 17.17
CA ALA A 614 -29.63 17.38 17.34
C ALA A 614 -28.71 17.24 18.56
N ILE A 615 -27.46 17.68 18.41
CA ILE A 615 -26.54 17.88 19.53
C ILE A 615 -26.27 19.39 19.64
N VAL A 616 -26.78 20.01 20.70
CA VAL A 616 -26.54 21.42 21.02
C VAL A 616 -25.69 21.47 22.28
N ALA A 617 -24.38 21.62 22.14
CA ALA A 617 -23.46 21.41 23.25
C ALA A 617 -22.36 22.47 23.39
N ASN A 618 -21.96 22.79 24.62
CA ASN A 618 -20.79 23.64 24.87
C ASN A 618 -20.89 25.05 24.24
N ASN A 619 -22.11 25.58 24.02
CA ASN A 619 -22.27 26.93 23.49
C ASN A 619 -22.27 27.96 24.62
N TRP A 620 -21.62 29.10 24.38
CA TRP A 620 -21.59 30.22 25.30
C TRP A 620 -22.50 31.35 24.79
N ILE A 621 -23.67 31.46 25.41
CA ILE A 621 -24.70 32.43 25.05
C ILE A 621 -24.72 33.52 26.12
N MET A 622 -24.04 34.63 25.84
CA MET A 622 -23.77 35.68 26.83
C MET A 622 -24.84 36.77 26.88
N GLY A 623 -25.70 36.84 25.87
CA GLY A 623 -26.76 37.84 25.80
C GLY A 623 -27.63 37.65 24.57
N VAL A 624 -28.94 37.47 24.81
CA VAL A 624 -29.97 37.44 23.77
C VAL A 624 -31.02 38.44 24.20
N VAL A 625 -30.99 39.63 23.62
CA VAL A 625 -31.76 40.76 24.13
C VAL A 625 -32.69 41.31 23.05
N SER A 626 -33.97 41.48 23.39
CA SER A 626 -34.92 42.26 22.59
C SER A 626 -35.35 43.51 23.35
N THR A 627 -35.01 44.69 22.83
CA THR A 627 -35.43 45.97 23.43
C THR A 627 -36.69 46.53 22.77
N VAL A 628 -37.38 45.73 21.95
CA VAL A 628 -38.51 46.19 21.16
C VAL A 628 -39.78 46.21 22.00
N ASP A 629 -40.50 47.33 21.97
CA ASP A 629 -41.65 47.63 22.81
C ASP A 629 -42.82 46.62 22.79
N LEU A 630 -43.05 45.99 21.64
CA LEU A 630 -44.03 44.90 21.44
C LEU A 630 -43.33 43.60 21.01
N GLY A 631 -42.04 43.48 21.28
CA GLY A 631 -41.15 42.47 20.71
C GLY A 631 -41.66 41.04 20.87
N GLY A 632 -41.27 40.19 19.91
CA GLY A 632 -41.57 38.76 19.92
C GLY A 632 -40.89 38.02 21.08
N SER A 633 -40.94 36.68 21.06
CA SER A 633 -40.29 35.90 22.12
C SER A 633 -38.78 36.03 22.08
N THR A 634 -38.15 35.90 23.25
CA THR A 634 -36.69 35.93 23.37
C THR A 634 -36.20 34.63 24.02
N ALA A 635 -35.30 33.88 23.37
CA ALA A 635 -34.78 32.66 23.95
C ALA A 635 -33.27 32.47 23.72
N GLY A 636 -32.54 31.95 24.70
CA GLY A 636 -31.15 31.55 24.51
C GLY A 636 -31.05 30.45 23.45
N ILE A 637 -31.75 29.34 23.73
CA ILE A 637 -31.92 28.20 22.83
C ILE A 637 -33.42 27.95 22.68
N ALA A 638 -33.92 27.79 21.46
CA ALA A 638 -35.24 27.23 21.21
C ALA A 638 -35.08 25.96 20.38
N ILE A 639 -35.66 24.86 20.83
CA ILE A 639 -35.54 23.56 20.16
C ILE A 639 -36.92 22.94 19.89
N SER A 640 -37.14 22.44 18.67
CA SER A 640 -38.40 21.78 18.29
C SER A 640 -38.18 20.39 17.69
N GLY A 641 -38.56 19.36 18.44
CA GLY A 641 -38.43 17.95 18.03
C GLY A 641 -39.53 17.47 17.08
N THR A 642 -39.22 16.52 16.20
CA THR A 642 -40.22 15.76 15.43
C THR A 642 -40.88 14.67 16.29
N ALA A 643 -42.12 14.29 15.94
CA ALA A 643 -42.87 13.22 16.62
C ALA A 643 -42.20 11.84 16.53
N PHE A 644 -41.39 11.62 15.49
CA PHE A 644 -40.63 10.39 15.27
C PHE A 644 -39.20 10.79 14.93
N GLY A 645 -38.22 10.30 15.70
CA GLY A 645 -36.83 10.69 15.55
C GLY A 645 -35.93 10.21 16.69
N THR A 646 -34.63 10.32 16.47
CA THR A 646 -33.61 10.22 17.52
C THR A 646 -33.74 11.37 18.52
N PRO A 647 -33.50 11.13 19.82
CA PRO A 647 -33.62 12.18 20.85
C PRO A 647 -32.69 13.36 20.56
N ASN A 648 -33.19 14.57 20.76
CA ASN A 648 -32.37 15.78 20.74
C ASN A 648 -31.65 15.93 22.09
N ILE A 649 -30.37 16.29 22.07
CA ILE A 649 -29.54 16.44 23.27
C ILE A 649 -29.03 17.89 23.34
N VAL A 650 -29.46 18.60 24.37
CA VAL A 650 -28.99 19.95 24.71
C VAL A 650 -28.17 19.84 26.00
N ARG A 651 -26.84 20.00 25.92
CA ARG A 651 -25.96 19.75 27.06
C ARG A 651 -24.83 20.74 27.25
N ASN A 652 -24.32 20.90 28.47
CA ASN A 652 -23.15 21.74 28.73
C ASN A 652 -23.24 23.14 28.13
N ASN A 653 -24.41 23.77 28.01
CA ASN A 653 -24.48 25.16 27.50
C ASN A 653 -24.46 26.13 28.68
N MET A 654 -23.74 27.25 28.52
CA MET A 654 -23.80 28.39 29.43
C MET A 654 -24.66 29.49 28.82
N ILE A 655 -25.78 29.81 29.46
CA ILE A 655 -26.79 30.74 28.94
C ILE A 655 -27.05 31.83 29.97
N SER A 656 -26.61 33.06 29.66
CA SER A 656 -26.78 34.22 30.55
C SER A 656 -27.49 35.37 29.84
N ASN A 657 -28.16 36.22 30.63
CA ASN A 657 -28.66 37.53 30.19
C ASN A 657 -29.60 37.47 28.96
N VAL A 658 -30.51 36.49 28.96
CA VAL A 658 -31.63 36.48 27.99
C VAL A 658 -32.72 37.39 28.51
N SER A 659 -33.09 38.44 27.77
CA SER A 659 -34.04 39.46 28.24
C SER A 659 -34.88 40.05 27.10
N GLY A 660 -36.16 40.32 27.37
CA GLY A 660 -37.06 40.89 26.37
C GLY A 660 -38.28 41.57 26.99
N LEU A 661 -38.80 42.60 26.30
CA LEU A 661 -40.02 43.34 26.65
C LEU A 661 -41.32 42.60 26.24
N SER A 662 -41.23 41.31 25.91
CA SER A 662 -42.30 40.47 25.37
C SER A 662 -43.60 40.51 26.18
N GLN A 663 -44.75 40.44 25.49
CA GLN A 663 -46.09 40.54 26.09
C GLN A 663 -46.99 39.35 25.75
N TYR A 664 -48.02 39.14 26.58
CA TYR A 664 -49.10 38.15 26.43
C TYR A 664 -48.66 36.69 26.21
N THR A 665 -48.56 36.27 24.95
CA THR A 665 -48.32 34.89 24.51
C THR A 665 -46.87 34.62 24.09
N TYR A 666 -46.04 35.66 24.06
CA TYR A 666 -44.59 35.58 23.83
C TYR A 666 -43.85 35.51 25.15
N HIS A 667 -42.74 34.76 25.21
CA HIS A 667 -42.02 34.51 26.46
C HIS A 667 -40.54 34.83 26.36
N VAL A 668 -39.91 34.94 27.54
CA VAL A 668 -38.46 34.99 27.69
C VAL A 668 -38.01 33.65 28.25
N ALA A 669 -37.00 33.01 27.66
CA ALA A 669 -36.48 31.77 28.21
C ALA A 669 -34.97 31.55 28.04
N GLY A 670 -34.36 30.85 28.99
CA GLY A 670 -33.00 30.31 28.78
C GLY A 670 -33.03 29.25 27.68
N ILE A 671 -33.80 28.20 27.92
CA ILE A 671 -34.10 27.15 26.94
C ILE A 671 -35.61 27.04 26.76
N TRP A 672 -36.07 27.01 25.51
CA TRP A 672 -37.46 26.76 25.15
C TRP A 672 -37.57 25.46 24.36
N VAL A 673 -38.30 24.48 24.90
CA VAL A 673 -38.57 23.21 24.24
C VAL A 673 -39.98 23.23 23.67
N VAL A 674 -40.09 22.98 22.38
CA VAL A 674 -41.35 22.76 21.65
C VAL A 674 -41.38 21.32 21.19
N GLY A 675 -42.50 20.63 21.34
CA GLY A 675 -42.57 19.29 20.77
C GLY A 675 -43.97 18.75 20.52
N ALA A 676 -44.05 17.86 19.55
CA ALA A 676 -45.23 17.04 19.30
C ALA A 676 -45.23 15.82 20.25
N VAL A 677 -46.35 15.08 20.24
CA VAL A 677 -46.44 13.78 20.91
C VAL A 677 -45.27 12.89 20.47
N ALA A 678 -44.62 12.22 21.42
CA ALA A 678 -43.48 11.31 21.23
C ALA A 678 -42.15 11.96 20.77
N SER A 679 -42.07 13.28 20.64
CA SER A 679 -40.77 13.95 20.52
C SER A 679 -39.98 13.85 21.84
N GLU A 680 -38.68 13.59 21.76
CA GLU A 680 -37.80 13.43 22.94
C GLU A 680 -36.69 14.48 22.94
N THR A 681 -36.54 15.20 24.06
CA THR A 681 -35.47 16.17 24.27
C THR A 681 -34.81 15.96 25.64
N LYS A 682 -33.50 15.76 25.63
CA LYS A 682 -32.66 15.61 26.81
C LYS A 682 -31.94 16.93 27.10
N LEU A 683 -32.11 17.44 28.31
CA LEU A 683 -31.50 18.67 28.82
C LEU A 683 -30.53 18.28 29.94
N TYR A 684 -29.23 18.23 29.65
CA TYR A 684 -28.24 17.73 30.60
C TYR A 684 -27.19 18.78 30.92
N ASN A 685 -26.89 18.99 32.20
CA ASN A 685 -25.72 19.77 32.56
C ASN A 685 -25.71 21.17 31.92
N ASN A 686 -26.84 21.83 31.72
CA ASN A 686 -26.85 23.22 31.25
C ASN A 686 -26.78 24.16 32.46
N THR A 687 -26.08 25.29 32.32
CA THR A 687 -26.09 26.37 33.32
C THR A 687 -26.80 27.58 32.73
N ILE A 688 -27.91 27.97 33.35
CA ILE A 688 -28.79 29.05 32.90
C ILE A 688 -28.87 30.10 34.00
N SER A 689 -28.61 31.36 33.65
CA SER A 689 -28.69 32.52 34.54
C SER A 689 -29.43 33.68 33.86
N LEU A 690 -30.72 33.82 34.15
CA LEU A 690 -31.52 34.95 33.70
C LEU A 690 -31.52 36.00 34.80
N TYR A 691 -30.80 37.09 34.64
CA TYR A 691 -30.69 38.16 35.63
C TYR A 691 -30.94 39.54 35.00
N GLY A 692 -31.13 40.55 35.84
CA GLY A 692 -31.22 41.94 35.42
C GLY A 692 -32.63 42.48 35.23
N ASP A 693 -32.70 43.76 34.87
CA ASP A 693 -33.95 44.48 34.63
C ASP A 693 -34.45 44.25 33.20
N ARG A 694 -35.72 43.87 33.08
CA ARG A 694 -36.44 43.73 31.82
C ARG A 694 -37.13 45.02 31.39
N GLY A 695 -36.82 46.15 32.01
CA GLY A 695 -37.25 47.48 31.59
C GLY A 695 -38.60 47.93 32.16
N PRO A 696 -39.11 49.08 31.70
CA PRO A 696 -40.12 49.87 32.43
C PRO A 696 -41.57 49.46 32.17
N ARG A 697 -41.84 48.35 31.45
CA ARG A 697 -43.22 47.94 31.13
C ARG A 697 -43.88 47.25 32.32
N THR A 698 -45.16 47.56 32.55
CA THR A 698 -45.98 46.97 33.63
C THR A 698 -46.57 45.59 33.27
N ASN A 699 -46.83 45.32 31.99
CA ASN A 699 -47.50 44.08 31.53
C ASN A 699 -46.54 43.15 30.77
N GLN A 700 -45.49 42.68 31.43
CA GLN A 700 -44.49 41.78 30.82
C GLN A 700 -44.89 40.31 30.97
N SER A 701 -44.61 39.49 29.96
CA SER A 701 -44.82 38.04 30.04
C SER A 701 -43.88 37.36 31.02
N CYS A 702 -44.28 36.18 31.52
CA CYS A 702 -43.43 35.29 32.31
C CYS A 702 -42.08 35.02 31.62
N SER A 703 -41.03 34.93 32.44
CA SER A 703 -39.71 34.44 32.04
C SER A 703 -39.44 33.08 32.67
N TYR A 704 -38.81 32.19 31.90
CA TYR A 704 -38.56 30.81 32.28
C TYR A 704 -37.08 30.47 32.16
N GLY A 705 -36.48 29.81 33.14
CA GLY A 705 -35.20 29.15 32.93
C GLY A 705 -35.32 28.12 31.81
N ILE A 706 -36.30 27.23 31.96
CA ILE A 706 -36.72 26.25 30.95
C ILE A 706 -38.24 26.34 30.76
N GLY A 707 -38.69 26.56 29.53
CA GLY A 707 -40.11 26.49 29.15
C GLY A 707 -40.38 25.30 28.24
N ILE A 708 -41.45 24.54 28.51
CA ILE A 708 -41.84 23.34 27.75
C ILE A 708 -43.27 23.52 27.21
N SER A 709 -43.40 23.64 25.89
CA SER A 709 -44.66 23.80 25.17
C SER A 709 -44.94 22.66 24.19
N GLY A 710 -46.15 22.64 23.63
CA GLY A 710 -46.57 21.66 22.61
C GLY A 710 -47.44 20.55 23.16
N LEU A 711 -47.55 19.45 22.41
CA LEU A 711 -48.46 18.34 22.69
C LEU A 711 -47.82 17.30 23.63
N ASP A 712 -47.45 17.74 24.84
CA ASP A 712 -46.85 16.92 25.90
C ASP A 712 -45.59 16.14 25.47
N PRO A 713 -44.53 16.86 25.00
CA PRO A 713 -43.30 16.21 24.57
C PRO A 713 -42.58 15.49 25.73
N SER A 714 -41.78 14.48 25.40
CA SER A 714 -40.90 13.82 26.36
C SER A 714 -39.68 14.68 26.63
N VAL A 715 -39.50 15.08 27.89
CA VAL A 715 -38.39 15.91 28.34
C VAL A 715 -37.71 15.28 29.53
N GLU A 716 -36.41 15.02 29.40
CA GLU A 716 -35.56 14.57 30.49
C GLU A 716 -34.58 15.68 30.85
N MET A 717 -34.69 16.23 32.06
CA MET A 717 -33.80 17.27 32.58
C MET A 717 -33.01 16.75 33.78
N LYS A 718 -31.69 16.63 33.62
CA LYS A 718 -30.79 16.16 34.69
C LYS A 718 -29.56 17.04 34.83
N ASN A 719 -29.10 17.20 36.07
CA ASN A 719 -27.88 17.92 36.41
C ASN A 719 -27.85 19.37 35.89
N ASN A 720 -28.97 20.04 35.66
CA ASN A 720 -28.95 21.44 35.19
C ASN A 720 -28.86 22.41 36.38
N ILE A 721 -28.26 23.58 36.16
CA ILE A 721 -28.33 24.73 37.06
C ILE A 721 -29.20 25.80 36.41
N ILE A 722 -30.26 26.21 37.09
CA ILE A 722 -31.24 27.16 36.59
C ILE A 722 -31.46 28.25 37.63
N SER A 723 -30.98 29.45 37.32
CA SER A 723 -31.09 30.64 38.15
C SER A 723 -31.87 31.73 37.40
N THR A 724 -32.98 32.20 37.95
CA THR A 724 -33.80 33.27 37.36
C THR A 724 -34.10 34.37 38.38
N THR A 725 -33.56 35.57 38.16
CA THR A 725 -33.62 36.70 39.10
C THR A 725 -34.07 38.01 38.45
N GLN A 726 -34.78 37.92 37.33
CA GLN A 726 -35.18 39.10 36.55
C GLN A 726 -36.25 39.94 37.28
N ILE A 727 -36.14 41.25 37.13
CA ILE A 727 -37.07 42.24 37.69
C ILE A 727 -37.61 43.17 36.58
N ALA A 728 -38.64 43.95 36.86
CA ALA A 728 -39.04 45.10 36.04
C ALA A 728 -39.20 46.36 36.88
N THR A 729 -38.67 47.47 36.37
CA THR A 729 -38.74 48.80 37.00
C THR A 729 -40.06 49.54 36.77
N GLY A 730 -40.94 49.03 35.90
CA GLY A 730 -42.23 49.65 35.55
C GLY A 730 -43.32 49.60 36.61
N GLY A 731 -43.10 48.93 37.74
CA GLY A 731 -44.12 48.72 38.79
C GLY A 731 -45.06 47.52 38.54
N GLY A 732 -44.81 46.72 37.51
CA GLY A 732 -45.47 45.42 37.29
C GLY A 732 -44.59 44.24 37.72
N THR A 733 -45.20 43.20 38.27
CA THR A 733 -44.52 41.98 38.71
C THR A 733 -44.08 41.11 37.52
N VAL A 734 -42.79 41.03 37.25
CA VAL A 734 -42.24 40.02 36.32
C VAL A 734 -42.28 38.67 37.02
N LYS A 735 -43.16 37.79 36.54
CA LYS A 735 -43.22 36.40 37.01
C LYS A 735 -42.02 35.63 36.45
N THR A 736 -41.16 35.14 37.32
CA THR A 736 -39.95 34.38 36.99
C THR A 736 -40.09 32.95 37.50
N TYR A 737 -39.83 31.98 36.63
CA TYR A 737 -39.93 30.56 36.93
C TYR A 737 -38.62 29.87 36.53
N ALA A 738 -38.16 28.93 37.34
CA ALA A 738 -37.08 28.03 36.93
C ALA A 738 -37.57 27.10 35.81
N VAL A 739 -38.76 26.52 35.97
CA VAL A 739 -39.37 25.63 34.97
C VAL A 739 -40.86 25.96 34.77
N GLY A 740 -41.31 25.98 33.52
CA GLY A 740 -42.72 26.08 33.17
C GLY A 740 -43.14 25.03 32.13
N THR A 741 -44.29 24.39 32.32
CA THR A 741 -44.86 23.42 31.37
C THR A 741 -46.27 23.81 30.91
N LEU A 742 -46.60 23.54 29.65
CA LEU A 742 -47.97 23.66 29.16
C LEU A 742 -48.87 22.52 29.68
N SER A 743 -48.31 21.32 29.83
CA SER A 743 -49.01 20.11 30.31
C SER A 743 -49.24 20.12 31.83
N THR A 744 -50.29 19.43 32.28
CA THR A 744 -50.61 19.17 33.70
C THR A 744 -50.45 17.70 34.12
N THR A 745 -50.18 16.78 33.19
CA THR A 745 -50.14 15.33 33.48
C THR A 745 -48.74 14.85 33.87
N PHE A 746 -47.70 15.57 33.46
CA PHE A 746 -46.28 15.28 33.74
C PHE A 746 -45.85 13.84 33.37
N ALA A 747 -46.60 13.17 32.50
CA ALA A 747 -46.39 11.75 32.20
C ALA A 747 -45.02 11.51 31.55
N ASN A 748 -44.59 12.45 30.72
CA ASN A 748 -43.36 12.38 29.93
C ASN A 748 -42.27 13.35 30.41
N LEU A 749 -42.39 13.87 31.64
CA LEU A 749 -41.36 14.72 32.25
C LEU A 749 -40.53 13.89 33.23
N VAL A 750 -39.21 13.96 33.11
CA VAL A 750 -38.26 13.42 34.09
C VAL A 750 -37.35 14.56 34.53
N SER A 751 -37.34 14.91 35.81
CA SER A 751 -36.50 15.96 36.36
C SER A 751 -35.70 15.41 37.53
N ASN A 752 -34.38 15.46 37.53
CA ASN A 752 -33.64 14.99 38.71
C ASN A 752 -32.26 15.63 38.85
N ASN A 753 -31.78 15.76 40.09
CA ASN A 753 -30.44 16.26 40.40
C ASN A 753 -30.17 17.66 39.80
N ASN A 754 -31.21 18.47 39.64
CA ASN A 754 -31.10 19.85 39.16
C ASN A 754 -30.93 20.82 40.33
N VAL A 755 -30.35 21.99 40.05
CA VAL A 755 -30.29 23.12 40.96
C VAL A 755 -31.23 24.19 40.46
N PHE A 756 -32.21 24.55 41.29
CA PHE A 756 -33.18 25.58 40.98
C PHE A 756 -32.99 26.80 41.88
N TYR A 757 -33.11 27.98 41.29
CA TYR A 757 -33.22 29.23 42.04
C TYR A 757 -34.07 30.22 41.25
N SER A 758 -35.13 30.73 41.88
CA SER A 758 -35.91 31.84 41.33
C SER A 758 -36.11 32.91 42.38
N ALA A 759 -35.75 34.16 42.09
CA ALA A 759 -35.95 35.31 42.98
C ALA A 759 -36.56 36.48 42.22
N GLY A 760 -37.84 36.77 42.50
CA GLY A 760 -38.59 37.86 41.87
C GLY A 760 -39.95 38.05 42.55
N VAL A 761 -40.55 39.22 42.40
CA VAL A 761 -41.83 39.53 43.06
C VAL A 761 -42.96 38.71 42.40
N GLN A 762 -43.44 37.71 43.15
CA GLN A 762 -44.60 36.81 42.97
C GLN A 762 -44.53 35.57 42.04
N ASP A 763 -44.93 34.45 42.67
CA ASP A 763 -45.65 33.28 42.13
C ASP A 763 -44.92 32.03 41.67
N GLY A 764 -43.78 31.71 42.30
CA GLY A 764 -43.33 30.33 42.52
C GLY A 764 -42.21 29.84 41.60
N GLY A 765 -41.33 29.00 42.14
CA GLY A 765 -40.21 28.45 41.38
C GLY A 765 -40.64 27.72 40.10
N PHE A 766 -41.87 27.17 40.06
CA PHE A 766 -42.32 26.28 38.99
C PHE A 766 -43.77 26.55 38.54
N ARG A 767 -44.11 26.18 37.31
CA ARG A 767 -45.45 26.36 36.72
C ARG A 767 -45.88 25.19 35.83
N SER A 768 -47.17 24.86 35.81
CA SER A 768 -47.76 23.88 34.88
C SER A 768 -49.13 24.29 34.33
N GLY A 769 -49.64 23.62 33.30
CA GLY A 769 -51.01 23.82 32.80
C GLY A 769 -51.29 25.16 32.12
N GLY A 770 -50.23 25.88 31.74
CA GLY A 770 -50.31 27.19 31.08
C GLY A 770 -49.02 27.98 31.26
N LEU A 771 -48.54 28.59 30.17
CA LEU A 771 -47.29 29.37 30.14
C LEU A 771 -47.52 30.89 30.06
N SER A 772 -48.77 31.33 29.95
CA SER A 772 -49.13 32.76 29.93
C SER A 772 -49.41 33.27 31.34
N ASN A 773 -49.24 34.58 31.59
CA ASN A 773 -49.26 35.19 32.93
C ASN A 773 -50.42 34.79 33.86
N ASN A 774 -51.58 34.47 33.30
CA ASN A 774 -52.84 34.24 34.03
C ASN A 774 -53.43 32.83 33.80
N THR A 775 -52.68 31.89 33.21
CA THR A 775 -53.16 30.53 32.92
C THR A 775 -52.28 29.46 33.55
N GLY A 776 -52.87 28.42 34.12
CA GLY A 776 -52.15 27.32 34.76
C GLY A 776 -52.02 27.43 36.28
N THR A 777 -51.21 26.55 36.85
CA THR A 777 -50.97 26.36 38.29
C THR A 777 -49.53 26.71 38.62
N ASN A 778 -49.35 27.49 39.68
CA ASN A 778 -48.05 27.90 40.21
C ASN A 778 -47.67 27.01 41.41
N TYR A 779 -46.39 26.63 41.50
CA TYR A 779 -45.83 25.90 42.64
C TYR A 779 -44.73 26.76 43.26
N ALA A 780 -44.92 27.13 44.52
CA ALA A 780 -44.08 28.13 45.17
C ALA A 780 -42.66 27.62 45.40
N THR A 781 -42.56 26.37 45.86
CA THR A 781 -41.32 25.73 46.27
C THR A 781 -41.04 24.46 45.48
N LEU A 782 -39.80 23.97 45.52
CA LEU A 782 -39.47 22.65 45.00
C LEU A 782 -40.30 21.53 45.64
N ALA A 783 -40.65 21.66 46.93
CA ALA A 783 -41.48 20.67 47.62
C ALA A 783 -42.88 20.57 47.00
N ASP A 784 -43.50 21.70 46.65
CA ASP A 784 -44.80 21.74 45.98
C ASP A 784 -44.73 21.11 44.58
N TRP A 785 -43.64 21.38 43.86
CA TRP A 785 -43.38 20.80 42.55
C TRP A 785 -43.17 19.29 42.60
N THR A 786 -42.37 18.80 43.54
CA THR A 786 -42.13 17.37 43.75
C THR A 786 -43.43 16.66 44.13
N ALA A 787 -44.26 17.27 44.99
CA ALA A 787 -45.56 16.71 45.36
C ALA A 787 -46.53 16.62 44.18
N ALA A 788 -46.51 17.63 43.29
CA ALA A 788 -47.40 17.67 42.12
C ALA A 788 -46.95 16.74 40.98
N THR A 789 -45.64 16.63 40.75
CA THR A 789 -45.12 15.86 39.62
C THR A 789 -44.80 14.41 39.97
N THR A 790 -44.29 14.14 41.17
CA THR A 790 -43.65 12.87 41.55
C THR A 790 -42.46 12.48 40.65
N ARG A 791 -41.97 13.41 39.82
CA ARG A 791 -40.92 13.18 38.82
C ARG A 791 -39.56 13.71 39.23
N ASP A 792 -39.47 14.36 40.40
CA ASP A 792 -38.26 15.04 40.89
C ASP A 792 -37.97 14.72 42.35
N ALA A 793 -36.96 13.87 42.58
CA ALA A 793 -36.64 13.34 43.92
C ALA A 793 -35.36 13.92 44.52
N ASN A 794 -34.40 14.32 43.69
CA ASN A 794 -33.05 14.67 44.13
C ASN A 794 -32.59 16.07 43.72
N SER A 795 -33.47 16.90 43.14
CA SER A 795 -33.10 18.30 42.89
C SER A 795 -33.07 19.10 44.20
N ILE A 796 -32.40 20.26 44.17
CA ILE A 796 -32.36 21.19 45.31
C ILE A 796 -32.72 22.61 44.88
N GLU A 797 -33.18 23.40 45.84
CA GLU A 797 -33.45 24.82 45.65
C GLU A 797 -32.39 25.66 46.40
N VAL A 798 -31.40 26.19 45.68
CA VAL A 798 -30.29 26.98 46.25
C VAL A 798 -29.74 27.97 45.23
N GLN A 799 -29.38 29.18 45.67
CA GLN A 799 -28.78 30.20 44.81
C GLN A 799 -27.35 29.80 44.39
N PRO A 800 -27.08 29.61 43.08
CA PRO A 800 -25.71 29.41 42.62
C PRO A 800 -24.93 30.73 42.61
N VAL A 801 -23.63 30.64 42.88
CA VAL A 801 -22.68 31.76 42.81
C VAL A 801 -21.73 31.55 41.63
N PHE A 802 -21.88 32.39 40.61
CA PHE A 802 -21.09 32.34 39.38
C PHE A 802 -19.87 33.28 39.44
N ALA A 803 -18.85 32.99 38.63
CA ALA A 803 -17.65 33.82 38.49
C ALA A 803 -17.97 35.26 38.03
N ALA A 804 -18.89 35.40 37.08
CA ALA A 804 -19.47 36.69 36.69
C ALA A 804 -20.89 36.52 36.12
N PRO A 805 -21.67 37.60 35.93
CA PRO A 805 -23.01 37.49 35.38
C PRO A 805 -23.07 36.90 33.95
N THR A 806 -22.02 37.08 33.15
CA THR A 806 -21.88 36.52 31.80
C THR A 806 -20.98 35.28 31.73
N ASP A 807 -20.36 34.91 32.84
CA ASP A 807 -19.42 33.80 32.95
C ASP A 807 -19.91 32.87 34.07
N LEU A 808 -20.55 31.77 33.66
CA LEU A 808 -21.34 30.93 34.55
C LEU A 808 -20.55 29.76 35.16
N HIS A 809 -19.22 29.81 35.13
CA HIS A 809 -18.39 28.93 35.95
C HIS A 809 -18.71 29.15 37.43
N LEU A 810 -18.80 28.06 38.20
CA LEU A 810 -19.14 28.12 39.62
C LEU A 810 -17.92 28.51 40.46
N ILE A 811 -18.11 29.38 41.45
CA ILE A 811 -17.04 29.69 42.42
C ILE A 811 -16.92 28.53 43.42
N PRO A 812 -15.75 27.85 43.54
CA PRO A 812 -15.66 26.60 44.30
C PRO A 812 -16.05 26.70 45.78
N ALA A 813 -15.59 27.74 46.48
CA ALA A 813 -15.83 27.90 47.92
C ALA A 813 -17.26 28.35 48.27
N SER A 814 -18.06 28.78 47.28
CA SER A 814 -19.37 29.40 47.49
C SER A 814 -20.56 28.50 47.13
N ASN A 815 -20.30 27.28 46.62
CA ASN A 815 -21.32 26.39 46.07
C ASN A 815 -21.26 24.98 46.68
N THR A 816 -21.02 24.87 48.00
CA THR A 816 -20.85 23.58 48.69
C THR A 816 -22.07 22.66 48.66
N ALA A 817 -23.29 23.22 48.52
CA ALA A 817 -24.52 22.43 48.38
C ALA A 817 -24.68 21.83 46.97
N ILE A 818 -23.93 22.33 45.98
CA ILE A 818 -24.02 21.94 44.57
C ILE A 818 -22.92 20.94 44.20
N SER A 819 -21.75 21.01 44.84
CA SER A 819 -20.50 20.34 44.45
C SER A 819 -20.51 18.81 44.35
N SER A 820 -21.58 18.14 44.79
CA SER A 820 -21.70 16.68 44.70
C SER A 820 -23.13 16.20 44.40
N LEU A 821 -23.99 17.08 43.89
CA LEU A 821 -25.39 16.79 43.67
C LEU A 821 -25.64 15.96 42.40
N GLY A 822 -24.78 16.09 41.40
CA GLY A 822 -25.00 15.53 40.08
C GLY A 822 -24.72 14.04 40.01
N VAL A 823 -25.24 13.40 38.96
CA VAL A 823 -25.05 11.97 38.68
C VAL A 823 -24.40 11.74 37.32
N PRO A 824 -23.56 10.71 37.13
CA PRO A 824 -22.99 10.39 35.82
C PRO A 824 -24.07 10.13 34.77
N LEU A 825 -23.92 10.72 33.58
CA LEU A 825 -24.80 10.51 32.44
C LEU A 825 -23.99 9.90 31.29
N ALA A 826 -24.43 8.76 30.76
CA ALA A 826 -23.70 8.06 29.69
C ALA A 826 -23.50 8.95 28.44
N ASP A 827 -24.47 9.83 28.18
CA ASP A 827 -24.44 10.78 27.07
C ASP A 827 -23.56 12.02 27.37
N VAL A 828 -22.92 12.16 28.54
CA VAL A 828 -22.12 13.36 28.90
C VAL A 828 -20.84 12.94 29.64
N THR A 829 -19.73 12.87 28.91
CA THR A 829 -18.43 12.45 29.46
C THR A 829 -17.45 13.59 29.68
N THR A 830 -17.71 14.76 29.09
CA THR A 830 -16.92 15.98 29.26
C THR A 830 -17.80 17.16 29.65
N ASP A 831 -17.20 18.19 30.21
CA ASP A 831 -17.84 19.44 30.60
C ASP A 831 -17.74 20.51 29.50
N PHE A 832 -18.04 21.77 29.86
CA PHE A 832 -18.02 22.95 28.99
C PHE A 832 -16.64 23.21 28.37
N ASP A 833 -15.58 22.97 29.13
CA ASP A 833 -14.18 23.20 28.76
C ASP A 833 -13.52 21.94 28.17
N CYS A 834 -14.33 20.93 27.84
CA CYS A 834 -13.93 19.60 27.39
C CYS A 834 -13.06 18.83 28.38
N GLN A 835 -13.07 19.18 29.66
CA GLN A 835 -12.43 18.37 30.67
C GLN A 835 -13.33 17.16 30.98
N PRO A 836 -12.77 15.99 31.34
CA PRO A 836 -13.56 14.85 31.73
C PRO A 836 -14.42 15.16 32.95
N ARG A 837 -15.71 14.80 32.90
CA ARG A 837 -16.60 14.93 34.07
C ARG A 837 -16.20 13.96 35.17
N TYR A 838 -16.36 14.39 36.42
CA TYR A 838 -16.09 13.53 37.58
C TYR A 838 -17.09 12.37 37.65
N THR A 839 -16.64 11.16 37.99
CA THR A 839 -17.51 9.99 38.16
C THR A 839 -18.08 9.85 39.58
N VAL A 840 -17.48 10.57 40.54
CA VAL A 840 -17.88 10.65 41.95
C VAL A 840 -17.89 12.12 42.35
N ASN A 841 -18.87 12.54 43.15
CA ASN A 841 -19.08 13.95 43.51
C ASN A 841 -19.22 14.85 42.26
N LEU A 842 -20.00 14.41 41.27
CA LEU A 842 -20.24 15.17 40.05
C LEU A 842 -21.00 16.46 40.38
N THR A 843 -20.59 17.58 39.79
CA THR A 843 -21.26 18.88 39.96
C THR A 843 -22.29 19.08 38.84
N PRO A 844 -23.56 19.42 39.16
CA PRO A 844 -24.52 19.87 38.16
C PRO A 844 -24.05 21.15 37.44
N GLY A 845 -24.59 21.40 36.25
CA GLY A 845 -24.24 22.54 35.42
C GLY A 845 -23.25 22.19 34.33
N ALA A 846 -22.96 23.18 33.48
CA ALA A 846 -22.13 23.05 32.29
C ALA A 846 -20.68 22.75 32.61
N ASP A 847 -20.21 23.16 33.78
CA ASP A 847 -18.83 23.03 34.21
C ASP A 847 -18.74 22.52 35.65
N GLU A 848 -17.63 21.86 35.96
CA GLU A 848 -17.35 21.28 37.26
C GLU A 848 -16.84 22.35 38.23
N ILE A 849 -17.26 22.30 39.50
CA ILE A 849 -16.54 23.05 40.53
C ILE A 849 -15.15 22.43 40.61
N ASN A 850 -14.13 23.18 40.21
CA ASN A 850 -12.73 22.84 40.39
C ASN A 850 -12.46 22.58 41.89
N GLY A 851 -12.59 21.33 42.31
CA GLY A 851 -11.96 20.85 43.54
C GLY A 851 -10.45 20.99 43.39
N THR A 852 -9.71 20.94 44.49
CA THR A 852 -8.25 20.80 44.39
C THR A 852 -7.96 19.51 43.64
N ALA A 853 -7.63 19.62 42.35
CA ALA A 853 -7.30 18.48 41.53
C ALA A 853 -5.78 18.36 41.50
N PHE A 854 -5.31 17.15 41.73
CA PHE A 854 -3.91 16.80 41.63
C PHE A 854 -3.65 16.14 40.30
N SER A 855 -2.61 16.60 39.61
CA SER A 855 -2.23 16.02 38.33
C SER A 855 -1.53 14.68 38.55
N ILE A 856 -2.00 13.61 37.91
CA ILE A 856 -1.24 12.40 37.72
C ILE A 856 -0.69 12.42 36.29
N PHE A 857 0.62 12.57 36.15
CA PHE A 857 1.30 12.49 34.86
C PHE A 857 1.59 11.03 34.53
N THR A 858 1.05 10.55 33.41
CA THR A 858 1.36 9.19 32.94
C THR A 858 2.36 9.21 31.79
N ALA A 859 3.31 8.27 31.81
CA ALA A 859 4.25 8.07 30.71
C ALA A 859 4.42 6.57 30.42
N ALA A 860 3.95 6.11 29.26
CA ALA A 860 4.28 4.77 28.78
C ALA A 860 5.54 4.84 27.91
N GLY A 861 6.51 3.96 28.18
CA GLY A 861 7.62 3.70 27.26
C GLY A 861 7.11 3.16 25.93
N THR A 862 7.97 3.18 24.91
CA THR A 862 7.65 2.55 23.63
C THR A 862 7.30 1.08 23.84
N ASN A 863 6.32 0.56 23.09
CA ASN A 863 5.88 -0.84 23.08
C ASN A 863 4.86 -1.30 24.15
N GLY A 864 4.08 -0.37 24.67
CA GLY A 864 2.84 -0.67 25.36
C GLY A 864 2.07 0.60 25.67
N THR A 865 0.98 0.46 26.40
CA THR A 865 0.09 1.57 26.77
C THR A 865 -0.22 1.51 28.25
N ILE A 866 -0.43 2.67 28.84
CA ILE A 866 -1.04 2.84 30.15
C ILE A 866 -2.36 3.58 29.97
N SER A 867 -3.43 3.13 30.61
CA SER A 867 -4.77 3.70 30.50
C SER A 867 -5.34 4.01 31.89
N PRO A 868 -5.81 5.24 32.14
CA PRO A 868 -5.84 6.38 31.20
C PRO A 868 -4.42 6.96 30.93
N SER A 869 -4.23 7.63 29.78
CA SER A 869 -2.92 8.15 29.31
C SER A 869 -2.87 9.69 29.28
N GLY A 870 -1.67 10.27 29.32
CA GLY A 870 -1.43 11.71 29.42
C GLY A 870 -1.42 12.23 30.86
N THR A 871 -1.45 13.56 31.01
CA THR A 871 -1.70 14.23 32.30
C THR A 871 -3.18 14.23 32.59
N MET A 872 -3.60 13.72 33.74
CA MET A 872 -4.99 13.80 34.18
C MET A 872 -5.13 14.48 35.53
N ALA A 873 -6.22 15.21 35.70
CA ALA A 873 -6.62 15.81 36.96
C ALA A 873 -7.43 14.77 37.77
N VAL A 874 -6.97 14.46 38.98
CA VAL A 874 -7.69 13.60 39.94
C VAL A 874 -8.09 14.46 41.12
N VAL A 875 -9.38 14.46 41.46
CA VAL A 875 -9.91 15.24 42.59
C VAL A 875 -9.24 14.80 43.90
N ALA A 876 -8.93 15.76 44.77
CA ALA A 876 -8.43 15.48 46.11
C ALA A 876 -9.28 14.41 46.81
N ASN A 877 -8.59 13.41 47.37
CA ASN A 877 -9.13 12.28 48.10
C ASN A 877 -9.85 11.21 47.25
N ALA A 878 -9.83 11.32 45.92
CA ALA A 878 -10.35 10.27 45.04
C ALA A 878 -9.31 9.17 44.79
N ASP A 879 -9.79 7.98 44.43
CA ASP A 879 -8.97 6.88 43.97
C ASP A 879 -8.87 6.92 42.43
N GLN A 880 -7.70 6.61 41.87
CA GLN A 880 -7.50 6.50 40.42
C GLN A 880 -6.76 5.21 40.09
N THR A 881 -7.38 4.39 39.24
CA THR A 881 -6.78 3.13 38.76
C THR A 881 -6.20 3.29 37.37
N PHE A 882 -5.02 2.73 37.16
CA PHE A 882 -4.31 2.63 35.90
C PHE A 882 -4.19 1.17 35.50
N THR A 883 -4.47 0.88 34.24
CA THR A 883 -4.25 -0.43 33.62
C THR A 883 -3.13 -0.32 32.61
N VAL A 884 -2.23 -1.30 32.62
CA VAL A 884 -1.07 -1.36 31.75
C VAL A 884 -1.24 -2.51 30.79
N ALA A 885 -1.23 -2.20 29.49
CA ALA A 885 -1.35 -3.16 28.42
C ALA A 885 -0.07 -3.14 27.58
N PRO A 886 0.82 -4.15 27.70
CA PRO A 886 1.97 -4.26 26.80
C PRO A 886 1.48 -4.51 25.36
N ASN A 887 2.17 -3.93 24.38
CA ASN A 887 1.89 -4.25 22.98
C ASN A 887 2.28 -5.69 22.69
N CYS A 888 1.70 -6.25 21.63
CA CYS A 888 2.07 -7.58 21.13
C CYS A 888 3.61 -7.74 21.05
N GLY A 889 4.13 -8.83 21.63
CA GLY A 889 5.57 -9.14 21.63
C GLY A 889 6.37 -8.48 22.75
N TYR A 890 5.72 -7.82 23.71
CA TYR A 890 6.34 -7.14 24.85
C TYR A 890 5.68 -7.57 26.18
N ALA A 891 6.40 -7.35 27.28
CA ALA A 891 5.91 -7.52 28.64
C ALA A 891 6.21 -6.25 29.44
N VAL A 892 5.47 -6.04 30.54
CA VAL A 892 5.77 -4.96 31.49
C VAL A 892 7.11 -5.28 32.14
N ALA A 893 8.11 -4.42 31.93
CA ALA A 893 9.40 -4.53 32.59
C ALA A 893 9.29 -4.01 34.03
N ASP A 894 8.69 -2.83 34.20
CA ASP A 894 8.45 -2.21 35.50
C ASP A 894 7.41 -1.09 35.39
N VAL A 895 6.76 -0.76 36.50
CA VAL A 895 5.90 0.41 36.68
C VAL A 895 6.50 1.27 37.80
N PHE A 896 6.83 2.52 37.52
CA PHE A 896 7.34 3.48 38.50
C PHE A 896 6.23 4.43 38.92
N VAL A 897 6.02 4.57 40.21
CA VAL A 897 5.12 5.57 40.81
C VAL A 897 5.95 6.54 41.62
N ASP A 898 5.91 7.82 41.25
CA ASP A 898 6.75 8.88 41.83
C ASP A 898 8.25 8.53 41.85
N GLY A 899 8.70 7.86 40.78
CA GLY A 899 10.07 7.38 40.63
C GLY A 899 10.39 6.09 41.39
N VAL A 900 9.44 5.51 42.14
CA VAL A 900 9.62 4.27 42.90
C VAL A 900 9.06 3.08 42.13
N SER A 901 9.89 2.07 41.88
CA SER A 901 9.51 0.81 41.22
C SER A 901 8.43 0.07 42.02
N GLN A 902 7.37 -0.33 41.33
CA GLN A 902 6.28 -1.17 41.81
C GLN A 902 6.37 -2.59 41.22
N GLY A 903 7.38 -2.87 40.40
CA GLY A 903 7.56 -4.14 39.70
C GLY A 903 6.70 -4.26 38.44
N ALA A 904 6.75 -5.44 37.83
CA ALA A 904 6.01 -5.78 36.61
C ALA A 904 4.52 -6.05 36.89
N ILE A 905 3.80 -5.03 37.35
CA ILE A 905 2.35 -5.06 37.58
C ILE A 905 1.57 -4.58 36.35
N THR A 906 0.37 -5.12 36.15
CA THR A 906 -0.52 -4.72 35.04
C THR A 906 -1.62 -3.74 35.49
N THR A 907 -1.72 -3.47 36.79
CA THR A 907 -2.70 -2.55 37.36
C THR A 907 -2.11 -1.84 38.57
N TYR A 908 -2.30 -0.52 38.68
CA TYR A 908 -1.94 0.27 39.86
C TYR A 908 -3.06 1.23 40.23
N THR A 909 -3.42 1.29 41.51
CA THR A 909 -4.44 2.23 42.00
C THR A 909 -3.80 3.20 42.98
N PHE A 910 -3.83 4.49 42.64
CA PHE A 910 -3.64 5.54 43.64
C PHE A 910 -4.89 5.61 44.48
N THR A 911 -4.77 5.51 45.79
CA THR A 911 -5.88 5.69 46.72
C THR A 911 -5.77 7.04 47.41
N ASN A 912 -6.90 7.72 47.62
CA ASN A 912 -6.99 8.97 48.36
C ASN A 912 -5.94 10.02 47.90
N VAL A 913 -5.97 10.38 46.62
CA VAL A 913 -4.97 11.26 46.00
C VAL A 913 -4.95 12.64 46.66
N THR A 914 -3.83 13.02 47.28
CA THR A 914 -3.69 14.28 48.04
C THR A 914 -2.53 15.17 47.57
N ALA A 915 -1.84 14.77 46.50
CA ALA A 915 -0.74 15.51 45.87
C ALA A 915 -0.62 15.11 44.40
N ASN A 916 0.11 15.91 43.60
CA ASN A 916 0.44 15.54 42.22
C ASN A 916 1.31 14.27 42.22
N HIS A 917 1.03 13.37 41.29
CA HIS A 917 1.78 12.13 41.15
C HIS A 917 2.30 11.93 39.72
N THR A 918 3.23 11.00 39.57
CA THR A 918 3.68 10.49 38.28
C THR A 918 3.58 8.98 38.27
N ILE A 919 3.14 8.40 37.16
CA ILE A 919 3.22 6.95 36.92
C ILE A 919 3.83 6.72 35.55
N SER A 920 4.91 5.96 35.49
CA SER A 920 5.56 5.62 34.23
C SER A 920 5.74 4.12 34.10
N VAL A 921 5.67 3.62 32.87
CA VAL A 921 5.78 2.19 32.57
C VAL A 921 6.90 1.98 31.59
N ILE A 922 7.73 0.98 31.85
CA ILE A 922 8.74 0.52 30.91
C ILE A 922 8.33 -0.86 30.40
N PHE A 923 8.42 -1.06 29.09
CA PHE A 923 8.18 -2.35 28.45
C PHE A 923 9.50 -2.95 28.01
N THR A 924 9.58 -4.28 28.05
CA THR A 924 10.69 -5.05 27.51
C THR A 924 10.17 -6.07 26.51
N ALA A 925 10.97 -6.40 25.49
CA ALA A 925 10.59 -7.39 24.49
C ALA A 925 10.37 -8.75 25.15
N SER A 926 9.21 -9.36 24.90
CA SER A 926 8.88 -10.71 25.33
C SER A 926 9.30 -11.66 24.22
N VAL A 927 10.45 -12.31 24.40
CA VAL A 927 11.01 -13.28 23.45
C VAL A 927 10.92 -14.70 24.00
N PRO A 928 10.56 -15.71 23.18
CA PRO A 928 10.67 -17.11 23.58
C PRO A 928 12.14 -17.49 23.80
N THR A 929 12.39 -18.45 24.69
CA THR A 929 13.74 -18.98 24.94
C THR A 929 13.87 -20.37 24.32
N ILE A 930 15.05 -20.67 23.76
CA ILE A 930 15.37 -22.00 23.22
C ILE A 930 16.16 -22.80 24.25
N THR A 931 15.73 -24.02 24.54
CA THR A 931 16.49 -24.99 25.34
C THR A 931 16.94 -26.15 24.45
N ALA A 932 18.24 -26.48 24.45
CA ALA A 932 18.76 -27.66 23.76
C ALA A 932 18.72 -28.88 24.67
N SER A 933 18.33 -30.04 24.14
CA SER A 933 18.33 -31.31 24.89
C SER A 933 19.72 -31.89 25.15
N GLY A 934 20.77 -31.33 24.52
CA GLY A 934 22.15 -31.79 24.60
C GLY A 934 23.14 -30.78 24.02
N ALA A 935 24.39 -31.21 23.80
CA ALA A 935 25.43 -30.34 23.26
C ALA A 935 25.08 -29.83 21.85
N THR A 936 25.26 -28.52 21.62
CA THR A 936 25.01 -27.89 20.31
C THR A 936 26.23 -27.92 19.40
N THR A 937 27.28 -28.63 19.79
CA THR A 937 28.46 -28.92 18.95
C THR A 937 28.67 -30.41 18.89
N PHE A 938 28.61 -30.99 17.69
CA PHE A 938 28.73 -32.44 17.47
C PHE A 938 29.41 -32.76 16.13
N CYS A 939 29.88 -33.99 15.97
CA CYS A 939 30.53 -34.44 14.73
C CYS A 939 29.53 -34.62 13.60
N GLN A 940 30.03 -34.56 12.35
CA GLN A 940 29.24 -34.87 11.17
C GLN A 940 28.46 -36.19 11.33
N GLY A 941 27.13 -36.13 11.24
CA GLY A 941 26.21 -37.26 11.50
C GLY A 941 25.48 -37.25 12.85
N GLY A 942 25.81 -36.31 13.76
CA GLY A 942 25.06 -36.10 15.02
C GLY A 942 23.79 -35.25 14.85
N SER A 943 23.02 -35.10 15.94
CA SER A 943 21.86 -34.20 15.99
C SER A 943 21.61 -33.66 17.41
N VAL A 944 20.85 -32.57 17.51
CA VAL A 944 20.37 -31.99 18.79
C VAL A 944 18.91 -31.56 18.66
N THR A 945 18.10 -31.73 19.72
CA THR A 945 16.73 -31.21 19.75
C THR A 945 16.70 -29.85 20.42
N LEU A 946 16.09 -28.87 19.75
CA LEU A 946 15.85 -27.54 20.27
C LEU A 946 14.37 -27.39 20.62
N THR A 947 14.06 -26.91 21.82
CA THR A 947 12.69 -26.76 22.33
C THR A 947 12.42 -25.32 22.72
N SER A 948 11.31 -24.76 22.25
CA SER A 948 10.82 -23.43 22.61
C SER A 948 10.12 -23.45 23.97
N SER A 949 10.29 -22.39 24.75
CA SER A 949 9.52 -22.18 26.00
C SER A 949 8.02 -21.98 25.78
N SER A 950 7.60 -21.65 24.55
CA SER A 950 6.19 -21.46 24.21
C SER A 950 5.56 -22.76 23.70
N ALA A 951 4.43 -23.16 24.27
CA ALA A 951 3.77 -24.44 23.93
C ALA A 951 3.10 -24.44 22.54
N THR A 952 2.63 -23.28 22.07
CA THR A 952 1.91 -23.11 20.80
C THR A 952 2.37 -21.86 20.06
N GLY A 953 2.03 -21.79 18.76
CA GLY A 953 2.30 -20.62 17.91
C GLY A 953 3.74 -20.47 17.45
N ASN A 954 4.61 -21.47 17.65
CA ASN A 954 6.03 -21.34 17.30
C ASN A 954 6.24 -21.18 15.78
N VAL A 955 7.27 -20.42 15.41
CA VAL A 955 7.79 -20.29 14.05
C VAL A 955 9.32 -20.27 14.15
N TRP A 956 9.95 -21.40 13.81
CA TRP A 956 11.40 -21.54 13.83
C TRP A 956 12.03 -20.91 12.58
N SER A 957 13.31 -20.54 12.64
CA SER A 957 14.08 -20.06 11.47
C SER A 957 14.15 -21.08 10.32
N THR A 958 13.83 -22.35 10.58
CA THR A 958 13.68 -23.42 9.59
C THR A 958 12.32 -23.43 8.90
N GLY A 959 11.35 -22.62 9.35
CA GLY A 959 9.96 -22.62 8.92
C GLY A 959 9.06 -23.60 9.68
N ALA A 960 9.59 -24.43 10.57
CA ALA A 960 8.79 -25.36 11.37
C ALA A 960 7.92 -24.62 12.41
N THR A 961 6.75 -25.18 12.73
CA THR A 961 5.78 -24.56 13.67
C THR A 961 5.54 -25.35 14.96
N THR A 962 6.27 -26.45 15.14
CA THR A 962 6.20 -27.33 16.31
C THR A 962 6.89 -26.70 17.53
N GLN A 963 6.55 -27.13 18.74
CA GLN A 963 7.22 -26.66 19.97
C GLN A 963 8.73 -27.01 20.00
N SER A 964 9.13 -28.10 19.33
CA SER A 964 10.53 -28.51 19.21
C SER A 964 10.90 -28.89 17.78
N ILE A 965 12.18 -28.76 17.47
CA ILE A 965 12.80 -29.19 16.21
C ILE A 965 14.03 -30.05 16.49
N THR A 966 14.31 -31.03 15.62
CA THR A 966 15.58 -31.77 15.65
C THR A 966 16.48 -31.23 14.55
N VAL A 967 17.69 -30.84 14.94
CA VAL A 967 18.68 -30.19 14.07
C VAL A 967 19.83 -31.14 13.78
N THR A 968 20.14 -31.32 12.51
CA THR A 968 21.24 -32.15 11.98
C THR A 968 22.24 -31.36 11.14
N GLU A 969 22.02 -30.06 10.97
CA GLU A 969 22.84 -29.17 10.15
C GLU A 969 23.45 -28.04 11.01
N ALA A 970 24.59 -27.51 10.58
CA ALA A 970 25.21 -26.37 11.26
C ALA A 970 24.47 -25.08 10.90
N GLY A 971 24.18 -24.24 11.90
CA GLY A 971 23.45 -23.01 11.69
C GLY A 971 23.06 -22.30 12.98
N ALA A 972 22.63 -21.05 12.85
CA ALA A 972 22.03 -20.29 13.94
C ALA A 972 20.51 -20.45 13.90
N TYR A 973 19.93 -21.03 14.94
CA TYR A 973 18.49 -21.31 15.02
C TYR A 973 17.81 -20.32 15.95
N THR A 974 16.71 -19.72 15.49
CA THR A 974 15.87 -18.82 16.28
C THR A 974 14.42 -19.30 16.24
N VAL A 975 13.61 -18.87 17.22
CA VAL A 975 12.16 -19.11 17.23
C VAL A 975 11.43 -17.82 17.56
N SER A 976 10.32 -17.54 16.88
CA SER A 976 9.33 -16.53 17.27
C SER A 976 7.99 -17.20 17.54
N VAL A 977 7.07 -16.49 18.20
CA VAL A 977 5.70 -16.98 18.45
C VAL A 977 4.73 -16.12 17.66
N ASN A 978 3.90 -16.75 16.83
CA ASN A 978 2.80 -16.19 16.06
C ASN A 978 1.46 -16.79 16.50
N ASN A 979 0.61 -15.98 17.14
CA ASN A 979 -0.74 -16.37 17.57
C ASN A 979 -1.85 -15.73 16.69
N GLY A 980 -1.58 -15.51 15.40
CA GLY A 980 -2.52 -14.98 14.43
C GLY A 980 -2.24 -13.51 14.10
N SER A 981 -2.68 -12.58 14.96
CA SER A 981 -2.47 -11.13 14.80
C SER A 981 -1.21 -10.60 15.50
N CYS A 982 -0.47 -11.48 16.19
CA CYS A 982 0.65 -11.10 17.04
C CYS A 982 1.88 -11.98 16.81
N ILE A 983 3.01 -11.37 16.43
CA ILE A 983 4.32 -12.02 16.21
C ILE A 983 5.35 -11.41 17.17
N THR A 984 5.97 -12.24 18.01
CA THR A 984 7.05 -11.80 18.91
C THR A 984 8.35 -11.54 18.14
N ALA A 985 9.28 -10.78 18.72
CA ALA A 985 10.66 -10.80 18.26
C ALA A 985 11.23 -12.23 18.36
N ALA A 986 12.18 -12.55 17.48
CA ALA A 986 12.86 -13.83 17.49
C ALA A 986 13.72 -13.99 18.75
N SER A 987 13.81 -15.21 19.27
CA SER A 987 14.72 -15.57 20.35
C SER A 987 16.17 -15.19 20.00
N ALA A 988 17.03 -15.10 21.02
CA ALA A 988 18.47 -15.15 20.78
C ALA A 988 18.82 -16.43 19.99
N PRO A 989 19.73 -16.36 18.99
CA PRO A 989 20.09 -17.51 18.19
C PRO A 989 20.85 -18.54 19.02
N ILE A 990 20.43 -19.79 18.95
CA ILE A 990 21.25 -20.91 19.41
C ILE A 990 22.09 -21.41 18.23
N VAL A 991 23.41 -21.35 18.37
CA VAL A 991 24.32 -21.80 17.32
C VAL A 991 24.56 -23.29 17.48
N VAL A 992 24.17 -24.04 16.46
CA VAL A 992 24.54 -25.43 16.27
C VAL A 992 25.75 -25.47 15.34
N SER A 993 26.84 -26.09 15.80
CA SER A 993 28.05 -26.24 15.01
C SER A 993 28.36 -27.71 14.77
N ILE A 994 28.74 -28.04 13.53
CA ILE A 994 29.15 -29.38 13.15
C ILE A 994 30.65 -29.37 12.93
N SER A 995 31.37 -30.16 13.73
CA SER A 995 32.82 -30.29 13.58
C SER A 995 33.11 -31.37 12.54
N ALA A 996 33.83 -31.01 11.48
CA ALA A 996 34.32 -31.96 10.50
C ALA A 996 35.40 -32.85 11.14
N GLY A 997 35.34 -34.16 10.90
CA GLY A 997 36.40 -35.08 11.35
C GLY A 997 37.74 -34.76 10.68
N PRO A 998 38.88 -35.05 11.33
CA PRO A 998 40.20 -34.90 10.69
C PRO A 998 40.32 -35.79 9.44
N ALA A 999 41.08 -35.34 8.45
CA ALA A 999 41.31 -36.09 7.22
C ALA A 999 41.99 -37.45 7.51
N THR A 1000 41.62 -38.49 6.75
CA THR A 1000 42.21 -39.83 6.88
C THR A 1000 43.73 -39.78 6.69
N PRO A 1001 44.54 -40.25 7.66
CA PRO A 1001 46.00 -40.21 7.55
C PRO A 1001 46.54 -41.25 6.54
N THR A 1002 47.74 -41.03 6.02
CA THR A 1002 48.51 -41.99 5.22
C THR A 1002 49.77 -42.44 5.96
N ILE A 1003 50.28 -43.64 5.66
CA ILE A 1003 51.49 -44.21 6.28
C ILE A 1003 52.65 -44.16 5.28
N SER A 1004 53.82 -43.70 5.75
CA SER A 1004 55.10 -43.77 5.01
C SER A 1004 56.12 -44.58 5.80
N ALA A 1005 56.96 -45.37 5.11
CA ALA A 1005 58.02 -46.16 5.73
C ALA A 1005 59.40 -45.51 5.50
N SER A 1006 60.23 -45.45 6.54
CA SER A 1006 61.57 -44.84 6.46
C SER A 1006 62.61 -45.67 5.68
N GLY A 1007 62.25 -46.88 5.26
CA GLY A 1007 63.15 -47.83 4.58
C GLY A 1007 62.41 -49.08 4.13
N ALA A 1008 63.15 -50.11 3.71
CA ALA A 1008 62.56 -51.37 3.28
C ALA A 1008 61.69 -51.99 4.37
N THR A 1009 60.48 -52.40 4.01
CA THR A 1009 59.57 -53.10 4.94
C THR A 1009 59.82 -54.61 4.97
N THR A 1010 60.90 -55.09 4.35
CA THR A 1010 61.38 -56.47 4.44
C THR A 1010 62.86 -56.50 4.83
N PHE A 1011 63.21 -57.15 5.95
CA PHE A 1011 64.59 -57.18 6.49
C PHE A 1011 64.86 -58.45 7.35
N CYS A 1012 66.12 -58.75 7.66
CA CYS A 1012 66.50 -59.89 8.51
C CYS A 1012 66.19 -59.65 10.00
N GLN A 1013 66.02 -60.73 10.75
CA GLN A 1013 65.76 -60.73 12.19
C GLN A 1013 66.84 -59.93 12.92
N GLY A 1014 66.41 -58.93 13.70
CA GLY A 1014 67.27 -57.91 14.32
C GLY A 1014 67.22 -56.55 13.63
N GLY A 1015 66.64 -56.45 12.42
CA GLY A 1015 66.33 -55.16 11.77
C GLY A 1015 65.04 -54.53 12.27
N THR A 1016 64.82 -53.26 11.92
CA THR A 1016 63.59 -52.50 12.22
C THR A 1016 63.27 -51.50 11.10
N VAL A 1017 61.99 -51.13 10.92
CA VAL A 1017 61.56 -50.02 10.05
C VAL A 1017 60.67 -49.05 10.82
N THR A 1018 60.79 -47.75 10.56
CA THR A 1018 59.88 -46.75 11.16
C THR A 1018 58.74 -46.46 10.20
N LEU A 1019 57.50 -46.62 10.67
CA LEU A 1019 56.29 -46.21 9.97
C LEU A 1019 55.81 -44.88 10.55
N THR A 1020 55.57 -43.89 9.69
CA THR A 1020 55.21 -42.52 10.07
C THR A 1020 53.86 -42.13 9.46
N SER A 1021 52.95 -41.67 10.30
CA SER A 1021 51.66 -41.11 9.89
C SER A 1021 51.85 -39.71 9.32
N SER A 1022 51.09 -39.39 8.27
CA SER A 1022 51.04 -38.04 7.69
C SER A 1022 50.48 -36.99 8.66
N ALA A 1023 49.78 -37.41 9.73
CA ALA A 1023 49.26 -36.51 10.74
C ALA A 1023 50.25 -36.33 11.91
N ALA A 1024 50.53 -35.08 12.28
CA ALA A 1024 51.51 -34.75 13.31
C ALA A 1024 51.09 -35.12 14.74
N THR A 1025 49.80 -35.07 15.03
CA THR A 1025 49.24 -35.26 16.39
C THR A 1025 47.90 -35.98 16.33
N GLY A 1026 47.48 -36.58 17.46
CA GLY A 1026 46.17 -37.25 17.57
C GLY A 1026 46.13 -38.65 16.96
N ASN A 1027 47.28 -39.22 16.59
CA ASN A 1027 47.36 -40.53 15.98
C ASN A 1027 46.90 -41.63 16.94
N VAL A 1028 46.29 -42.68 16.40
CA VAL A 1028 45.98 -43.92 17.09
C VAL A 1028 46.29 -45.06 16.11
N TRP A 1029 47.41 -45.73 16.32
CA TRP A 1029 47.85 -46.86 15.50
C TRP A 1029 47.10 -48.14 15.89
N SER A 1030 47.01 -49.08 14.95
CA SER A 1030 46.52 -50.46 15.16
C SER A 1030 47.25 -51.23 16.27
N THR A 1031 48.45 -50.79 16.66
CA THR A 1031 49.20 -51.31 17.82
C THR A 1031 48.74 -50.71 19.15
N GLY A 1032 47.87 -49.70 19.13
CA GLY A 1032 47.46 -48.88 20.27
C GLY A 1032 48.36 -47.66 20.54
N ALA A 1033 49.47 -47.50 19.82
CA ALA A 1033 50.37 -46.35 20.00
C ALA A 1033 49.72 -45.04 19.53
N THR A 1034 50.05 -43.91 20.16
CA THR A 1034 49.48 -42.59 19.82
C THR A 1034 50.49 -41.58 19.28
N THR A 1035 51.74 -42.01 19.09
CA THR A 1035 52.83 -41.21 18.52
C THR A 1035 52.68 -41.03 17.02
N GLN A 1036 53.31 -40.00 16.44
CA GLN A 1036 53.28 -39.77 14.98
C GLN A 1036 53.93 -40.93 14.20
N SER A 1037 54.94 -41.57 14.76
CA SER A 1037 55.61 -42.71 14.16
C SER A 1037 55.70 -43.87 15.14
N ILE A 1038 55.80 -45.08 14.59
CA ILE A 1038 56.06 -46.32 15.30
C ILE A 1038 57.28 -47.01 14.68
N THR A 1039 58.16 -47.58 15.51
CA THR A 1039 59.24 -48.45 15.04
C THR A 1039 58.76 -49.89 15.11
N VAL A 1040 58.84 -50.60 13.98
CA VAL A 1040 58.34 -51.96 13.80
C VAL A 1040 59.50 -52.91 13.56
N SER A 1041 59.56 -53.96 14.40
CA SER A 1041 60.58 -55.03 14.32
C SER A 1041 59.97 -56.42 14.12
N ALA A 1042 58.64 -56.50 13.96
CA ALA A 1042 57.88 -57.74 13.83
C ALA A 1042 57.00 -57.72 12.59
N SER A 1043 56.87 -58.88 11.93
CA SER A 1043 56.01 -59.03 10.75
C SER A 1043 54.55 -58.75 11.10
N GLY A 1044 53.83 -57.98 10.29
CA GLY A 1044 52.44 -57.60 10.56
C GLY A 1044 51.89 -56.54 9.61
N SER A 1045 50.60 -56.21 9.75
CA SER A 1045 49.89 -55.19 8.97
C SER A 1045 49.47 -54.03 9.88
N TYR A 1046 49.89 -52.81 9.56
CA TYR A 1046 49.76 -51.65 10.43
C TYR A 1046 48.93 -50.54 9.78
N SER A 1047 47.90 -50.04 10.49
CA SER A 1047 47.07 -48.88 10.11
C SER A 1047 47.03 -47.82 11.23
N VAL A 1048 46.58 -46.59 10.92
CA VAL A 1048 46.46 -45.47 11.87
C VAL A 1048 45.20 -44.62 11.60
N SER A 1049 44.55 -44.09 12.64
CA SER A 1049 43.54 -43.02 12.57
C SER A 1049 43.96 -41.79 13.37
N VAL A 1050 43.27 -40.67 13.20
CA VAL A 1050 43.52 -39.42 13.94
C VAL A 1050 42.28 -39.03 14.73
N ASN A 1051 42.46 -38.69 16.00
CA ASN A 1051 41.44 -38.11 16.87
C ASN A 1051 41.89 -36.72 17.32
N ASN A 1052 41.07 -35.69 17.04
CA ASN A 1052 41.36 -34.30 17.40
C ASN A 1052 40.72 -33.85 18.73
N GLY A 1053 40.20 -34.77 19.53
CA GLY A 1053 39.58 -34.51 20.82
C GLY A 1053 38.05 -34.46 20.79
N SER A 1054 37.45 -34.12 19.64
CA SER A 1054 35.99 -34.10 19.45
C SER A 1054 35.52 -35.09 18.37
N CYS A 1055 36.30 -35.34 17.32
CA CYS A 1055 35.94 -36.26 16.23
C CYS A 1055 37.12 -37.13 15.76
N SER A 1056 36.83 -38.36 15.29
CA SER A 1056 37.83 -39.30 14.76
C SER A 1056 37.78 -39.41 13.24
N SER A 1057 38.95 -39.55 12.59
CA SER A 1057 39.06 -39.85 11.16
C SER A 1057 38.72 -41.32 10.86
N ALA A 1058 38.52 -41.65 9.58
CA ALA A 1058 38.61 -43.05 9.14
C ALA A 1058 40.05 -43.61 9.31
N LEU A 1059 40.19 -44.94 9.30
CA LEU A 1059 41.49 -45.64 9.35
C LEU A 1059 42.25 -45.49 8.02
N SER A 1060 43.59 -45.39 8.08
CA SER A 1060 44.47 -45.42 6.91
C SER A 1060 44.42 -46.76 6.18
N ALA A 1061 44.84 -46.78 4.91
CA ALA A 1061 45.20 -48.03 4.24
C ALA A 1061 46.36 -48.72 5.00
N PRO A 1062 46.37 -50.06 5.15
CA PRO A 1062 47.36 -50.77 5.94
C PRO A 1062 48.72 -50.89 5.23
N THR A 1063 49.84 -50.83 5.98
CA THR A 1063 51.21 -51.08 5.52
C THR A 1063 51.75 -52.39 6.10
N THR A 1064 52.26 -53.30 5.26
CA THR A 1064 52.77 -54.62 5.67
C THR A 1064 54.29 -54.62 5.87
N VAL A 1065 54.77 -55.21 6.98
CA VAL A 1065 56.19 -55.42 7.30
C VAL A 1065 56.49 -56.94 7.40
N THR A 1066 57.66 -57.38 6.92
CA THR A 1066 58.11 -58.79 6.87
C THR A 1066 59.55 -58.94 7.42
N VAL A 1067 59.78 -59.88 8.33
CA VAL A 1067 61.10 -60.12 8.97
C VAL A 1067 61.60 -61.56 8.72
N ASN A 1068 62.79 -61.72 8.12
CA ASN A 1068 63.40 -63.02 7.73
C ASN A 1068 64.35 -63.56 8.81
N ALA A 1069 64.30 -64.85 9.17
CA ALA A 1069 65.14 -65.44 10.23
C ALA A 1069 66.64 -65.64 9.85
N LEU A 1070 67.54 -65.60 10.85
CA LEU A 1070 69.00 -65.84 10.68
C LEU A 1070 69.35 -67.34 10.61
N PRO A 1071 70.36 -67.79 9.83
CA PRO A 1071 70.84 -69.17 9.81
C PRO A 1071 71.60 -69.55 11.10
N ALA A 1072 71.59 -70.84 11.47
CA ALA A 1072 72.29 -71.37 12.66
C ALA A 1072 73.83 -71.36 12.53
N THR A 1073 74.53 -71.14 13.64
CA THR A 1073 76.01 -71.09 13.74
C THR A 1073 76.66 -72.48 13.51
N PRO A 1074 77.68 -72.62 12.63
CA PRO A 1074 78.34 -73.91 12.37
C PRO A 1074 79.37 -74.32 13.45
N THR A 1075 79.75 -75.61 13.51
CA THR A 1075 80.81 -76.17 14.39
C THR A 1075 81.93 -76.86 13.57
N ILE A 1076 83.13 -77.03 14.15
CA ILE A 1076 84.32 -77.62 13.49
C ILE A 1076 84.71 -78.96 14.14
N SER A 1077 85.03 -79.97 13.32
CA SER A 1077 85.61 -81.25 13.76
C SER A 1077 86.95 -81.55 13.07
N ALA A 1078 87.89 -82.21 13.77
CA ALA A 1078 89.21 -82.58 13.25
C ALA A 1078 89.32 -84.09 12.99
N SER A 1079 89.99 -84.50 11.90
CA SER A 1079 90.13 -85.91 11.51
C SER A 1079 91.23 -86.70 12.24
N GLY A 1080 92.08 -86.03 13.03
CA GLY A 1080 93.22 -86.63 13.72
C GLY A 1080 93.83 -85.73 14.79
N ALA A 1081 94.97 -86.14 15.36
CA ALA A 1081 95.67 -85.36 16.38
C ALA A 1081 96.09 -83.99 15.83
N THR A 1082 95.83 -82.94 16.60
CA THR A 1082 96.19 -81.56 16.22
C THR A 1082 97.57 -81.16 16.75
N THR A 1083 98.36 -82.10 17.29
CA THR A 1083 99.77 -81.90 17.69
C THR A 1083 100.63 -83.06 17.15
N PHE A 1084 101.69 -82.75 16.40
CA PHE A 1084 102.56 -83.76 15.76
C PHE A 1084 103.98 -83.23 15.51
N CYS A 1085 104.98 -84.10 15.25
CA CYS A 1085 106.34 -83.64 14.91
C CYS A 1085 106.43 -83.12 13.47
N GLN A 1086 107.46 -82.33 13.19
CA GLN A 1086 107.71 -81.69 11.89
C GLN A 1086 107.65 -82.73 10.76
N GLY A 1087 106.66 -82.59 9.88
CA GLY A 1087 106.34 -83.52 8.80
C GLY A 1087 104.88 -84.04 8.75
N GLY A 1088 104.03 -83.77 9.76
CA GLY A 1088 102.61 -84.18 9.79
C GLY A 1088 101.56 -83.15 9.30
N SER A 1089 100.26 -83.52 9.27
CA SER A 1089 99.10 -82.65 8.94
C SER A 1089 97.75 -83.18 9.48
N VAL A 1090 96.67 -82.36 9.50
CA VAL A 1090 95.29 -82.72 9.95
C VAL A 1090 94.19 -82.03 9.13
N THR A 1091 92.99 -82.64 8.98
CA THR A 1091 91.83 -82.05 8.26
C THR A 1091 90.75 -81.55 9.23
N LEU A 1092 90.20 -80.36 8.99
CA LEU A 1092 89.11 -79.72 9.75
C LEU A 1092 87.83 -79.62 8.89
N THR A 1093 86.65 -79.91 9.44
CA THR A 1093 85.34 -79.97 8.72
C THR A 1093 84.24 -79.19 9.43
N SER A 1094 83.41 -78.45 8.69
CA SER A 1094 82.26 -77.64 9.16
C SER A 1094 80.97 -78.48 9.21
N SER A 1095 80.13 -78.24 10.21
CA SER A 1095 78.82 -78.88 10.35
C SER A 1095 77.79 -78.46 9.29
N SER A 1096 78.01 -77.36 8.57
CA SER A 1096 77.12 -76.93 7.47
C SER A 1096 77.60 -77.47 6.13
N ALA A 1097 76.67 -78.02 5.33
CA ALA A 1097 76.99 -78.58 4.02
C ALA A 1097 77.27 -77.51 2.95
N THR A 1098 76.61 -76.36 3.04
CA THR A 1098 76.71 -75.27 2.05
C THR A 1098 76.80 -73.91 2.74
N GLY A 1099 77.21 -72.89 1.97
CA GLY A 1099 77.29 -71.51 2.45
C GLY A 1099 78.44 -71.19 3.40
N ASN A 1100 79.41 -72.10 3.56
CA ASN A 1100 80.55 -71.95 4.47
C ASN A 1100 81.50 -70.83 4.02
N LEU A 1101 82.08 -70.14 4.99
CA LEU A 1101 83.21 -69.24 4.81
C LEU A 1101 84.17 -69.39 6.00
N TRP A 1102 85.34 -69.98 5.77
CA TRP A 1102 86.37 -70.26 6.77
C TRP A 1102 87.30 -69.05 6.98
N SER A 1103 87.98 -69.01 8.13
CA SER A 1103 88.94 -67.94 8.48
C SER A 1103 90.17 -67.87 7.59
N ASN A 1104 90.49 -68.96 6.88
CA ASN A 1104 91.52 -68.98 5.83
C ASN A 1104 90.97 -68.61 4.44
N GLY A 1105 89.71 -68.17 4.35
CA GLY A 1105 89.04 -67.74 3.13
C GLY A 1105 88.40 -68.86 2.31
N ALA A 1106 88.55 -70.13 2.69
CA ALA A 1106 87.93 -71.23 1.97
C ALA A 1106 86.40 -71.23 2.14
N THR A 1107 85.67 -71.68 1.12
CA THR A 1107 84.19 -71.79 1.16
C THR A 1107 83.69 -73.24 1.09
N THR A 1108 84.62 -74.19 1.07
CA THR A 1108 84.34 -75.63 1.08
C THR A 1108 83.87 -76.10 2.46
N GLN A 1109 83.25 -77.29 2.54
CA GLN A 1109 82.85 -77.84 3.84
C GLN A 1109 84.04 -78.25 4.72
N SER A 1110 85.21 -78.56 4.15
CA SER A 1110 86.42 -78.94 4.91
C SER A 1110 87.71 -78.32 4.36
N ILE A 1111 88.75 -78.28 5.20
CA ILE A 1111 90.11 -77.76 4.92
C ILE A 1111 91.18 -78.71 5.51
N THR A 1112 92.34 -78.88 4.86
CA THR A 1112 93.49 -79.63 5.43
C THR A 1112 94.64 -78.70 5.75
N VAL A 1113 95.23 -78.84 6.94
CA VAL A 1113 96.17 -77.87 7.51
C VAL A 1113 97.40 -78.58 8.11
N SER A 1114 98.59 -78.05 7.82
CA SER A 1114 99.90 -78.56 8.28
C SER A 1114 100.73 -77.51 9.03
N ALA A 1115 100.19 -76.30 9.18
CA ALA A 1115 100.81 -75.18 9.87
C ALA A 1115 100.11 -74.94 11.21
N SER A 1116 100.87 -74.43 12.19
CA SER A 1116 100.30 -74.09 13.50
C SER A 1116 99.48 -72.79 13.44
N ALA A 1117 98.15 -72.88 13.60
CA ALA A 1117 97.21 -71.76 13.60
C ALA A 1117 95.84 -72.16 14.22
N ALA A 1118 94.94 -71.19 14.41
CA ALA A 1118 93.56 -71.38 14.87
C ALA A 1118 92.54 -71.07 13.74
N TYR A 1119 91.59 -71.97 13.48
CA TYR A 1119 90.64 -71.89 12.34
C TYR A 1119 89.16 -71.83 12.77
N SER A 1120 88.33 -70.98 12.13
CA SER A 1120 86.87 -70.78 12.39
C SER A 1120 86.04 -70.72 11.08
N VAL A 1121 84.69 -70.84 11.12
CA VAL A 1121 83.79 -70.82 9.93
C VAL A 1121 82.41 -70.17 10.19
N SER A 1122 81.77 -69.52 9.20
CA SER A 1122 80.37 -69.01 9.24
C SER A 1122 79.53 -69.48 8.02
N VAL A 1123 78.19 -69.35 8.06
CA VAL A 1123 77.25 -69.78 6.99
C VAL A 1123 76.35 -68.65 6.50
N ASN A 1124 76.14 -68.53 5.18
CA ASN A 1124 75.16 -67.62 4.56
C ASN A 1124 74.09 -68.39 3.74
N ASN A 1125 72.80 -68.13 3.96
CA ASN A 1125 71.68 -68.80 3.27
C ASN A 1125 71.07 -68.03 2.08
N GLY A 1126 71.70 -66.94 1.64
CA GLY A 1126 71.25 -66.12 0.51
C GLY A 1126 70.48 -64.86 0.91
N SER A 1127 69.88 -64.83 2.11
CA SER A 1127 69.17 -63.65 2.64
C SER A 1127 69.85 -63.06 3.88
N CYS A 1128 70.38 -63.92 4.76
CA CYS A 1128 71.01 -63.52 6.02
C CYS A 1128 72.20 -64.45 6.37
N SER A 1129 73.18 -63.97 7.15
CA SER A 1129 74.39 -64.73 7.54
C SER A 1129 74.39 -65.12 9.03
N SER A 1130 74.96 -66.28 9.38
CA SER A 1130 75.14 -66.76 10.76
C SER A 1130 76.31 -66.09 11.48
N ALA A 1131 76.43 -66.32 12.79
CA ALA A 1131 77.67 -66.04 13.53
C ALA A 1131 78.82 -67.00 13.16
N LEU A 1132 80.06 -66.66 13.57
CA LEU A 1132 81.27 -67.49 13.41
C LEU A 1132 81.31 -68.66 14.42
N SER A 1133 81.91 -69.79 14.04
CA SER A 1133 82.16 -70.94 14.91
C SER A 1133 83.26 -70.67 15.96
N ALA A 1134 83.29 -71.46 17.04
CA ALA A 1134 84.45 -71.51 17.93
C ALA A 1134 85.71 -72.04 17.19
N PRO A 1135 86.93 -71.51 17.47
CA PRO A 1135 88.13 -71.85 16.71
C PRO A 1135 88.77 -73.19 17.13
N THR A 1136 89.39 -73.92 16.19
CA THR A 1136 90.18 -75.16 16.44
C THR A 1136 91.68 -74.91 16.20
N THR A 1137 92.56 -75.31 17.12
CA THR A 1137 94.02 -75.01 17.12
C THR A 1137 94.89 -76.22 16.73
N VAL A 1138 95.95 -76.01 15.94
CA VAL A 1138 96.92 -77.02 15.46
C VAL A 1138 98.38 -76.65 15.84
N THR A 1139 99.26 -77.62 16.21
CA THR A 1139 100.64 -77.44 16.76
C THR A 1139 101.68 -78.44 16.18
N VAL A 1140 102.95 -78.03 15.95
CA VAL A 1140 104.03 -78.89 15.33
C VAL A 1140 105.42 -78.84 16.06
N ASN A 1141 106.08 -79.97 16.40
CA ASN A 1141 107.34 -80.10 17.22
C ASN A 1141 108.66 -80.48 16.44
N ALA A 1142 109.90 -80.19 16.95
CA ALA A 1142 111.23 -80.39 16.26
C ALA A 1142 112.16 -81.55 16.79
N LEU A 1143 113.24 -81.95 16.06
CA LEU A 1143 114.15 -83.13 16.32
C LEU A 1143 115.56 -82.81 16.93
N PRO A 1144 116.29 -83.74 17.64
CA PRO A 1144 117.62 -83.54 18.28
C PRO A 1144 118.87 -83.89 17.40
N ALA A 1145 120.10 -83.51 17.85
CA ALA A 1145 121.37 -83.58 17.08
C ALA A 1145 122.25 -84.86 17.29
N THR A 1146 123.07 -85.24 16.28
CA THR A 1146 123.85 -86.52 16.16
C THR A 1146 125.25 -86.51 16.85
N PRO A 1147 125.68 -87.56 17.59
CA PRO A 1147 126.98 -87.64 18.30
C PRO A 1147 128.19 -88.16 17.48
N THR A 1148 129.44 -88.02 17.96
CA THR A 1148 130.72 -88.50 17.35
C THR A 1148 131.62 -89.28 18.33
N ILE A 1149 132.60 -90.08 17.84
CA ILE A 1149 133.46 -90.98 18.65
C ILE A 1149 134.97 -90.63 18.55
N SER A 1150 135.72 -90.75 19.65
CA SER A 1150 137.19 -90.56 19.75
C SER A 1150 137.90 -91.72 20.47
N ALA A 1151 139.14 -92.07 20.09
CA ALA A 1151 139.92 -93.16 20.68
C ALA A 1151 141.14 -92.63 21.48
N SER A 1152 141.43 -93.25 22.63
CA SER A 1152 142.51 -92.87 23.56
C SER A 1152 143.92 -93.33 23.15
N GLY A 1153 144.02 -94.20 22.14
CA GLY A 1153 145.27 -94.76 21.64
C GLY A 1153 145.09 -95.48 20.31
N ALA A 1154 146.13 -96.13 19.80
CA ALA A 1154 146.06 -96.87 18.55
C ALA A 1154 144.97 -97.96 18.61
N THR A 1155 144.11 -98.01 17.60
CA THR A 1155 143.04 -99.01 17.51
C THR A 1155 143.52 -100.33 16.89
N THR A 1156 144.82 -100.47 16.62
CA THR A 1156 145.47 -101.73 16.19
C THR A 1156 146.58 -102.11 17.16
N PHE A 1157 146.50 -103.30 17.76
CA PHE A 1157 147.47 -103.79 18.75
C PHE A 1157 147.57 -105.33 18.77
N CYS A 1158 148.61 -105.89 19.39
CA CYS A 1158 148.76 -107.36 19.52
C CYS A 1158 147.90 -107.93 20.66
N GLN A 1159 147.58 -109.22 20.57
CA GLN A 1159 146.81 -109.97 21.57
C GLN A 1159 147.41 -109.77 22.99
N GLY A 1160 146.64 -109.12 23.86
CA GLY A 1160 147.05 -108.65 25.19
C GLY A 1160 146.93 -107.14 25.42
N GLY A 1161 146.77 -106.32 24.38
CA GLY A 1161 146.50 -104.88 24.47
C GLY A 1161 145.01 -104.48 24.56
N SER A 1162 144.71 -103.20 24.78
CA SER A 1162 143.35 -102.61 24.78
C SER A 1162 143.34 -101.11 24.50
N VAL A 1163 142.22 -100.55 24.00
CA VAL A 1163 141.99 -99.11 23.74
C VAL A 1163 140.62 -98.62 24.25
N THR A 1164 140.52 -97.40 24.78
CA THR A 1164 139.24 -96.77 25.19
C THR A 1164 138.67 -95.86 24.09
N LEU A 1165 137.36 -95.96 23.80
CA LEU A 1165 136.58 -95.13 22.88
C LEU A 1165 135.55 -94.26 23.64
N THR A 1166 135.35 -92.99 23.24
CA THR A 1166 134.55 -91.97 23.94
C THR A 1166 133.61 -91.19 23.00
N SER A 1167 132.36 -90.92 23.41
CA SER A 1167 131.31 -90.18 22.67
C SER A 1167 131.33 -88.67 22.97
N SER A 1168 131.01 -87.86 21.96
CA SER A 1168 130.90 -86.39 22.07
C SER A 1168 129.67 -85.92 22.85
N ALA A 1169 128.64 -86.76 22.98
CA ALA A 1169 127.47 -86.44 23.80
C ALA A 1169 127.73 -86.85 25.26
N ALA A 1170 127.39 -85.98 26.21
CA ALA A 1170 127.63 -86.21 27.63
C ALA A 1170 126.59 -87.15 28.28
N THR A 1171 125.35 -87.14 27.79
CA THR A 1171 124.22 -87.93 28.29
C THR A 1171 123.34 -88.41 27.15
N GLY A 1172 122.49 -89.42 27.40
CA GLY A 1172 121.60 -89.99 26.39
C GLY A 1172 122.30 -90.87 25.34
N ASN A 1173 123.59 -91.20 25.55
CA ASN A 1173 124.35 -92.08 24.68
C ASN A 1173 123.77 -93.49 24.70
N VAL A 1174 123.61 -94.06 23.52
CA VAL A 1174 123.34 -95.50 23.35
C VAL A 1174 124.38 -96.04 22.37
N TRP A 1175 125.35 -96.79 22.89
CA TRP A 1175 126.40 -97.39 22.06
C TRP A 1175 125.93 -98.69 21.41
N SER A 1176 126.57 -99.07 20.30
CA SER A 1176 126.33 -100.33 19.60
C SER A 1176 126.63 -101.57 20.44
N THR A 1177 127.35 -101.44 21.56
CA THR A 1177 127.57 -102.49 22.56
C THR A 1177 126.43 -102.65 23.57
N GLY A 1178 125.47 -101.73 23.56
CA GLY A 1178 124.44 -101.60 24.59
C GLY A 1178 124.89 -100.79 25.81
N ALA A 1179 126.14 -100.31 25.86
CA ALA A 1179 126.58 -99.40 26.91
C ALA A 1179 125.90 -98.03 26.76
N THR A 1180 125.56 -97.41 27.87
CA THR A 1180 124.99 -96.05 27.92
C THR A 1180 125.94 -95.03 28.55
N THR A 1181 127.14 -95.47 28.92
CA THR A 1181 128.22 -94.63 29.45
C THR A 1181 128.83 -93.76 28.35
N GLN A 1182 129.46 -92.65 28.74
CA GLN A 1182 130.11 -91.78 27.75
C GLN A 1182 131.34 -92.42 27.08
N SER A 1183 132.01 -93.38 27.74
CA SER A 1183 133.18 -94.09 27.17
C SER A 1183 133.16 -95.59 27.48
N ILE A 1184 133.85 -96.36 26.63
CA ILE A 1184 133.97 -97.83 26.69
C ILE A 1184 135.44 -98.26 26.46
N THR A 1185 135.92 -99.30 27.14
CA THR A 1185 137.26 -99.88 26.89
C THR A 1185 137.14 -101.20 26.13
N VAL A 1186 137.96 -101.37 25.10
CA VAL A 1186 137.80 -102.40 24.08
C VAL A 1186 139.12 -103.15 23.89
N SER A 1187 139.09 -104.48 24.01
CA SER A 1187 140.25 -105.37 23.85
C SER A 1187 140.09 -106.42 22.74
N ALA A 1188 138.97 -106.37 22.01
CA ALA A 1188 138.65 -107.28 20.91
C ALA A 1188 138.48 -106.50 19.60
N SER A 1189 138.76 -107.16 18.48
CA SER A 1189 138.51 -106.59 17.15
C SER A 1189 137.02 -106.38 16.91
N GLY A 1190 136.61 -105.24 16.32
CA GLY A 1190 135.19 -104.91 16.06
C GLY A 1190 134.95 -103.45 15.63
N SER A 1191 133.71 -103.09 15.26
CA SER A 1191 133.30 -101.73 14.86
C SER A 1191 132.21 -101.16 15.78
N TYR A 1192 132.38 -99.92 16.25
CA TYR A 1192 131.63 -99.33 17.37
C TYR A 1192 130.98 -97.97 17.01
N SER A 1193 129.68 -97.74 17.30
CA SER A 1193 128.90 -96.52 17.00
C SER A 1193 127.99 -96.07 18.18
N VAL A 1194 127.43 -94.84 18.17
CA VAL A 1194 126.60 -94.25 19.27
C VAL A 1194 125.47 -93.32 18.76
N SER A 1195 124.31 -93.22 19.43
CA SER A 1195 123.20 -92.26 19.15
C SER A 1195 122.66 -91.53 20.40
N VAL A 1196 121.83 -90.49 20.23
CA VAL A 1196 121.20 -89.69 21.32
C VAL A 1196 119.66 -89.71 21.24
N ASP A 1197 119.01 -89.97 22.38
CA ASP A 1197 117.55 -89.90 22.56
C ASP A 1197 117.18 -88.92 23.68
N ASN A 1198 116.20 -88.04 23.46
CA ASN A 1198 115.73 -87.04 24.43
C ASN A 1198 114.31 -87.31 25.00
N GLY A 1199 113.66 -88.41 24.59
CA GLY A 1199 112.34 -88.81 25.08
C GLY A 1199 111.12 -88.15 24.41
N THR A 1200 111.31 -87.18 23.52
CA THR A 1200 110.24 -86.64 22.65
C THR A 1200 110.50 -86.92 21.18
N CYS A 1201 111.77 -86.89 20.78
CA CYS A 1201 112.26 -87.15 19.44
C CYS A 1201 113.67 -87.78 19.55
N SER A 1202 114.07 -88.67 18.63
CA SER A 1202 115.40 -89.31 18.66
C SER A 1202 116.30 -88.77 17.53
N SER A 1203 117.62 -88.70 17.78
CA SER A 1203 118.61 -88.27 16.77
C SER A 1203 118.97 -89.39 15.79
N ALA A 1204 119.72 -89.04 14.73
CA ALA A 1204 120.41 -90.04 13.91
C ALA A 1204 121.63 -90.65 14.63
N THR A 1205 122.14 -91.80 14.15
CA THR A 1205 123.29 -92.56 14.68
C THR A 1205 124.66 -92.02 14.21
N SER A 1206 125.72 -92.15 15.02
CA SER A 1206 127.09 -91.71 14.69
C SER A 1206 127.78 -92.57 13.63
N ALA A 1207 128.85 -92.03 13.02
CA ALA A 1207 129.83 -92.82 12.27
C ALA A 1207 130.58 -93.81 13.20
N ALA A 1208 130.98 -94.98 12.66
CA ALA A 1208 131.56 -96.08 13.44
C ALA A 1208 133.11 -96.06 13.49
N THR A 1209 133.69 -96.49 14.63
CA THR A 1209 135.14 -96.60 14.88
C THR A 1209 135.58 -98.06 14.95
N THR A 1210 136.63 -98.46 14.21
CA THR A 1210 137.09 -99.86 14.09
C THR A 1210 138.36 -100.14 14.93
N VAL A 1211 138.37 -101.28 15.63
CA VAL A 1211 139.48 -101.81 16.45
C VAL A 1211 139.93 -103.17 15.89
N THR A 1212 141.25 -103.44 15.83
CA THR A 1212 141.86 -104.67 15.26
C THR A 1212 142.95 -105.25 16.18
N VAL A 1213 142.91 -106.56 16.45
CA VAL A 1213 143.85 -107.26 17.36
C VAL A 1213 144.57 -108.41 16.63
N ASN A 1214 145.91 -108.40 16.60
CA ASN A 1214 146.76 -109.38 15.88
C ASN A 1214 147.26 -110.53 16.79
N ALA A 1215 147.24 -111.78 16.29
CA ALA A 1215 147.62 -112.99 17.06
C ALA A 1215 149.14 -113.25 17.12
N LEU A 1216 149.59 -113.96 18.16
CA LEU A 1216 151.01 -114.33 18.37
C LEU A 1216 151.44 -115.55 17.50
N PRO A 1217 152.70 -115.61 17.00
CA PRO A 1217 153.17 -116.71 16.12
C PRO A 1217 153.18 -118.07 16.85
N ALA A 1218 152.77 -119.15 16.17
CA ALA A 1218 152.54 -120.48 16.76
C ALA A 1218 153.69 -121.49 16.53
N THR A 1219 153.95 -122.34 17.55
CA THR A 1219 154.74 -123.59 17.54
C THR A 1219 153.89 -124.81 17.27
#